data_AF-A0A4Y7PWR6-F1
#
_entry.id   AF-A0A4Y7PWR6-F1
#
_cell.length_a   1.000
_cell.length_b   1.000
_cell.length_c   1.000
_cell.angle_alpha   90.00
_cell.angle_beta   90.00
_cell.angle_gamma   90.00
#
_symmetry.space_group_name_H-M   'P 1'
#
loop_
_entity.id
_entity.type
_entity.pdbx_description
1 polymer ?
#
loop_
_entity_poly.entity_id
_entity_poly.type
_entity_poly.pdbx_seq_one_letter_code
_entity_poly.pdbx_strand_id
1 'polypeptide(L)'
;MTGHGKEHKAKRKPSPTKPSTSGNPRRDAFADDIDNADGWTSTAALLCSIFELPDLSTRSGLKKVHKNFLEIYKRLDNAYTRNIENDRIVGGIVGIYAKMCADSLLRDRLFKQDFLSKIFPLLDRPSCCYVVLEALCNVTHHGGAEVRLAIAKKASPLIRLLEEQPNNTETCELAIVVLSHVGLAVVNNEAPPDPKLKKALEIPALLRVMVDQLKKPTATRHLIGHAFAFITGAAQHCSEEMFACPLVVDLLVASLRSEDMRTRCAAFAGITDLCIARCEEDCMLSDPRVRLAALQRGFPPHLDRALMAYGPERIDTTIWLNVSAQYQKAMMRVAQDRDMYTLGQTLAQLIPKVEHSIGAGAYQTQDPRTGKFEIDDMGMPFKTWGDALPMCAESIRTTHPDEADMLDCKYLVTQGRQPDAHIIALRAIKRSPLNGFFYYICSLTGDEADGLRMAKKGLKCPHLTNYVRFGLLYRAVEHAGLMGIRTLQGSMGDRNKWVEGSAFVKSAWEDAKLFAEKAPPDTRNMKNALYWYNLLSFVLHGFEISADLHELEFGIGALQIADDITVFFSEKQPSKTRMRLSHELVMKRMASAAKDWDKIVEHCATQTLPGDADATSTQNTKLEDNLAAWLDEMHLDGDDGEDSSHDHCLHGQGHGSDQQERITKVDNNDLELYRCSWCRNPSAALKKCSSCGRARYCDGGCQKAHWKKHKRFCKAT
;
A
#
# COMPACT_ATOMS: atom_id res chain seq x y z
N MET A 1 -25.34 -65.83 -71.82
CA MET A 1 -25.70 -67.24 -71.56
C MET A 1 -25.85 -67.39 -70.05
N THR A 2 -27.07 -67.20 -69.52
CA THR A 2 -27.97 -68.26 -68.99
C THR A 2 -27.37 -68.98 -67.75
N GLY A 3 -27.94 -68.94 -66.55
CA GLY A 3 -29.23 -68.41 -66.10
C GLY A 3 -29.51 -68.66 -64.60
N HIS A 4 -30.73 -68.26 -64.19
CA HIS A 4 -31.58 -68.70 -63.06
C HIS A 4 -30.99 -68.70 -61.63
N GLY A 5 -31.54 -68.08 -60.58
CA GLY A 5 -32.90 -67.61 -60.27
C GLY A 5 -33.46 -68.42 -59.09
N LYS A 6 -33.85 -67.77 -57.97
CA LYS A 6 -35.05 -68.09 -57.13
C LYS A 6 -35.21 -67.25 -55.84
N GLU A 7 -36.36 -66.58 -55.81
CA GLU A 7 -37.39 -66.48 -54.75
C GLU A 7 -37.15 -65.79 -53.39
N HIS A 8 -38.01 -64.78 -53.17
CA HIS A 8 -38.27 -64.02 -51.95
C HIS A 8 -39.10 -64.80 -50.91
N LYS A 9 -38.77 -64.64 -49.63
CA LYS A 9 -39.67 -64.89 -48.48
C LYS A 9 -39.80 -63.65 -47.61
N ALA A 10 -41.04 -63.20 -47.41
CA ALA A 10 -41.43 -62.08 -46.57
C ALA A 10 -41.26 -62.40 -45.07
N LYS A 11 -40.70 -61.45 -44.30
CA LYS A 11 -40.63 -61.51 -42.82
C LYS A 11 -41.63 -60.54 -42.19
N ARG A 12 -42.45 -61.09 -41.30
CA ARG A 12 -43.49 -60.44 -40.47
C ARG A 12 -42.90 -59.40 -39.51
N LYS A 13 -43.62 -58.29 -39.30
CA LYS A 13 -43.41 -57.30 -38.23
C LYS A 13 -43.87 -57.85 -36.87
N PRO A 14 -43.14 -57.64 -35.76
CA PRO A 14 -43.68 -57.79 -34.41
C PRO A 14 -44.32 -56.49 -33.92
N SER A 15 -45.42 -56.65 -33.18
CA SER A 15 -46.23 -55.64 -32.49
C SER A 15 -45.55 -55.06 -31.24
N PRO A 16 -45.96 -53.87 -30.74
CA PRO A 16 -45.25 -53.14 -29.69
C PRO A 16 -45.62 -53.60 -28.28
N THR A 17 -44.63 -53.85 -27.45
CA THR A 17 -44.79 -54.17 -26.02
C THR A 17 -44.79 -52.87 -25.19
N LYS A 18 -45.82 -52.70 -24.35
CA LYS A 18 -45.94 -51.59 -23.38
C LYS A 18 -44.85 -51.68 -22.30
N PRO A 19 -44.37 -50.54 -21.75
CA PRO A 19 -43.35 -50.54 -20.71
C PRO A 19 -43.96 -50.78 -19.33
N SER A 20 -43.39 -51.73 -18.59
CA SER A 20 -43.61 -51.93 -17.17
C SER A 20 -42.75 -50.96 -16.36
N THR A 21 -43.40 -50.20 -15.51
CA THR A 21 -42.84 -49.35 -14.45
C THR A 21 -42.24 -50.22 -13.34
N SER A 22 -40.92 -50.12 -13.13
CA SER A 22 -40.27 -50.47 -11.87
C SER A 22 -39.00 -49.63 -11.70
N GLY A 23 -38.94 -48.89 -10.59
CA GLY A 23 -37.90 -47.92 -10.28
C GLY A 23 -36.53 -48.53 -10.04
N ASN A 24 -35.54 -47.99 -10.75
CA ASN A 24 -34.18 -47.74 -10.27
C ASN A 24 -33.67 -46.56 -11.11
N PRO A 25 -33.00 -45.54 -10.55
CA PRO A 25 -32.40 -44.49 -11.36
C PRO A 25 -31.35 -45.15 -12.26
N ARG A 26 -31.58 -45.12 -13.58
CA ARG A 26 -30.64 -45.63 -14.57
C ARG A 26 -29.31 -44.88 -14.36
N ARG A 27 -28.29 -45.59 -13.86
CA ARG A 27 -26.90 -45.13 -13.95
C ARG A 27 -26.60 -44.80 -15.42
N ASP A 28 -26.04 -43.61 -15.65
CA ASP A 28 -25.61 -43.24 -16.99
C ASP A 28 -24.55 -44.24 -17.46
N ALA A 29 -24.62 -44.69 -18.72
CA ALA A 29 -23.81 -45.79 -19.25
C ALA A 29 -22.29 -45.55 -19.20
N PHE A 30 -21.87 -44.29 -18.98
CA PHE A 30 -20.48 -43.87 -18.88
C PHE A 30 -19.97 -43.79 -17.43
N ALA A 31 -20.83 -43.98 -16.42
CA ALA A 31 -20.44 -43.86 -15.01
C ALA A 31 -19.38 -44.88 -14.61
N ASP A 32 -19.48 -46.11 -15.12
CA ASP A 32 -18.54 -47.19 -14.83
C ASP A 32 -17.15 -46.95 -15.49
N ASP A 33 -17.09 -46.25 -16.63
CA ASP A 33 -15.83 -45.87 -17.29
C ASP A 33 -15.10 -44.74 -16.53
N ILE A 34 -15.85 -43.86 -15.86
CA ILE A 34 -15.32 -42.73 -15.09
C ILE A 34 -14.81 -43.16 -13.72
N ASP A 35 -15.49 -44.10 -13.07
CA ASP A 35 -15.11 -44.58 -11.74
C ASP A 35 -13.69 -45.21 -11.75
N ASN A 36 -13.20 -45.65 -12.91
CA ASN A 36 -11.88 -46.24 -13.14
C ASN A 36 -10.78 -45.24 -13.56
N ALA A 37 -11.07 -43.94 -13.69
CA ALA A 37 -10.09 -42.96 -14.15
C ALA A 37 -9.06 -42.56 -13.06
N ASP A 38 -7.78 -42.47 -13.44
CA ASP A 38 -6.69 -42.06 -12.54
C ASP A 38 -6.61 -40.53 -12.41
N GLY A 39 -7.18 -39.99 -11.33
CA GLY A 39 -7.10 -38.57 -10.95
C GLY A 39 -8.13 -37.65 -11.64
N TRP A 40 -8.25 -36.42 -11.13
CA TRP A 40 -9.27 -35.45 -11.56
C TRP A 40 -9.07 -34.95 -13.00
N THR A 41 -7.82 -34.85 -13.45
CA THR A 41 -7.47 -34.42 -14.82
C THR A 41 -7.96 -35.41 -15.86
N SER A 42 -7.72 -36.70 -15.62
CA SER A 42 -8.18 -37.80 -16.47
C SER A 42 -9.71 -37.88 -16.48
N THR A 43 -10.34 -37.76 -15.32
CA THR A 43 -11.80 -37.70 -15.19
C THR A 43 -12.39 -36.55 -16.00
N ALA A 44 -11.85 -35.33 -15.86
CA ALA A 44 -12.31 -34.16 -16.61
C ALA A 44 -12.08 -34.31 -18.12
N ALA A 45 -10.96 -34.89 -18.54
CA ALA A 45 -10.68 -35.16 -19.95
C ALA A 45 -11.64 -36.18 -20.56
N LEU A 46 -11.93 -37.27 -19.83
CA LEU A 46 -12.89 -38.28 -20.25
C LEU A 46 -14.31 -37.70 -20.37
N LEU A 47 -14.73 -36.90 -19.39
CA LEU A 47 -16.00 -36.17 -19.43
C LEU A 47 -16.07 -35.16 -20.59
N CYS A 48 -14.98 -34.43 -20.87
CA CYS A 48 -14.91 -33.56 -22.05
C CYS A 48 -15.12 -34.36 -23.34
N SER A 49 -14.54 -35.57 -23.45
CA SER A 49 -14.74 -36.45 -24.60
C SER A 49 -16.18 -36.98 -24.69
N ILE A 50 -16.73 -37.48 -23.58
CA ILE A 50 -18.11 -38.02 -23.51
C ILE A 50 -19.13 -36.94 -23.88
N PHE A 51 -18.93 -35.72 -23.41
CA PHE A 51 -19.81 -34.60 -23.70
C PHE A 51 -19.45 -33.85 -24.98
N GLU A 52 -18.50 -34.33 -25.77
CA GLU A 52 -18.06 -33.71 -27.03
C GLU A 52 -17.73 -32.21 -26.88
N LEU A 53 -17.06 -31.86 -25.78
CA LEU A 53 -16.71 -30.48 -25.50
C LEU A 53 -15.57 -30.02 -26.43
N PRO A 54 -15.58 -28.75 -26.87
CA PRO A 54 -14.43 -28.15 -27.52
C PRO A 54 -13.21 -28.19 -26.61
N ASP A 55 -12.03 -28.33 -27.20
CA ASP A 55 -10.77 -28.38 -26.47
C ASP A 55 -10.52 -27.11 -25.65
N LEU A 56 -10.74 -27.21 -24.34
CA LEU A 56 -10.57 -26.12 -23.37
C LEU A 56 -9.10 -25.71 -23.23
N SER A 57 -8.17 -26.53 -23.72
CA SER A 57 -6.74 -26.23 -23.82
C SER A 57 -6.33 -25.36 -25.00
N THR A 58 -7.30 -24.93 -25.82
CA THR A 58 -7.02 -24.00 -26.90
C THR A 58 -7.90 -22.77 -26.83
N ARG A 59 -7.34 -21.64 -27.26
CA ARG A 59 -8.11 -20.41 -27.48
C ARG A 59 -9.29 -20.65 -28.45
N SER A 60 -9.10 -21.52 -29.44
CA SER A 60 -10.14 -21.85 -30.42
C SER A 60 -11.31 -22.60 -29.78
N GLY A 61 -11.03 -23.53 -28.87
CA GLY A 61 -12.07 -24.24 -28.10
C GLY A 61 -12.79 -23.32 -27.14
N LEU A 62 -12.09 -22.47 -26.38
CA LEU A 62 -12.72 -21.46 -25.52
C LEU A 62 -13.65 -20.51 -26.30
N LYS A 63 -13.28 -20.11 -27.52
CA LYS A 63 -14.18 -19.35 -28.42
C LYS A 63 -15.43 -20.13 -28.83
N LYS A 64 -15.30 -21.43 -29.11
CA LYS A 64 -16.46 -22.30 -29.42
C LYS A 64 -17.38 -22.43 -28.20
N VAL A 65 -16.80 -22.56 -27.00
CA VAL A 65 -17.55 -22.56 -25.73
C VAL A 65 -18.31 -21.24 -25.55
N HIS A 66 -17.68 -20.09 -25.82
CA HIS A 66 -18.35 -18.79 -25.78
C HIS A 66 -19.59 -18.71 -26.69
N LYS A 67 -19.49 -19.27 -27.90
CA LYS A 67 -20.58 -19.28 -28.88
C LYS A 67 -21.75 -20.18 -28.44
N ASN A 68 -21.44 -21.32 -27.82
CA ASN A 68 -22.42 -22.35 -27.47
C ASN A 68 -22.61 -22.50 -25.95
N PHE A 69 -22.33 -21.44 -25.18
CA PHE A 69 -22.21 -21.52 -23.72
C PHE A 69 -23.45 -22.12 -23.03
N LEU A 70 -24.64 -21.65 -23.38
CA LEU A 70 -25.88 -22.10 -22.73
C LEU A 70 -26.15 -23.59 -22.95
N GLU A 71 -25.85 -24.10 -24.15
CA GLU A 71 -26.05 -25.51 -24.48
C GLU A 71 -25.04 -26.40 -23.74
N ILE A 72 -23.76 -26.01 -23.77
CA ILE A 72 -22.68 -26.72 -23.07
C ILE A 72 -22.94 -26.71 -21.56
N TYR A 73 -23.26 -25.54 -21.00
CA TYR A 73 -23.59 -25.40 -19.58
C TYR A 73 -24.77 -26.28 -19.21
N LYS A 74 -25.89 -26.21 -19.95
CA LYS A 74 -27.09 -27.04 -19.65
C LYS A 74 -26.79 -28.54 -19.70
N ARG A 75 -25.92 -28.98 -20.61
CA ARG A 75 -25.49 -30.39 -20.73
C ARG A 75 -24.71 -30.82 -19.49
N LEU A 76 -23.71 -30.03 -19.10
CA LEU A 76 -22.92 -30.27 -17.89
C LEU A 76 -23.77 -30.18 -16.63
N ASP A 77 -24.69 -29.23 -16.58
CA ASP A 77 -25.58 -29.02 -15.44
C ASP A 77 -26.55 -30.18 -15.23
N ASN A 78 -27.16 -30.66 -16.32
CA ASN A 78 -28.01 -31.84 -16.27
C ASN A 78 -27.23 -33.08 -15.80
N ALA A 79 -26.00 -33.27 -16.26
CA ALA A 79 -25.15 -34.38 -15.84
C ALA A 79 -24.78 -34.26 -14.36
N TYR A 80 -24.44 -33.06 -13.91
CA TYR A 80 -24.15 -32.74 -12.52
C TYR A 80 -25.33 -33.08 -11.61
N THR A 81 -26.52 -32.57 -11.94
CA THR A 81 -27.72 -32.77 -11.11
C THR A 81 -28.17 -34.24 -11.06
N ARG A 82 -28.07 -34.97 -12.19
CA ARG A 82 -28.45 -36.39 -12.23
C ARG A 82 -27.50 -37.29 -11.45
N ASN A 83 -26.22 -36.91 -11.40
CA ASN A 83 -25.17 -37.69 -10.78
C ASN A 83 -24.67 -37.03 -9.50
N ILE A 84 -25.53 -36.28 -8.79
CA ILE A 84 -25.14 -35.50 -7.61
C ILE A 84 -24.51 -36.35 -6.48
N GLU A 85 -24.80 -37.65 -6.45
CA GLU A 85 -24.23 -38.61 -5.48
C GLU A 85 -22.94 -39.30 -5.98
N ASN A 86 -22.56 -39.14 -7.26
CA ASN A 86 -21.31 -39.67 -7.80
C ASN A 86 -20.23 -38.57 -7.78
N ASP A 87 -19.37 -38.64 -6.77
CA ASP A 87 -18.27 -37.71 -6.52
C ASP A 87 -17.30 -37.56 -7.70
N ARG A 88 -17.02 -38.63 -8.45
CA ARG A 88 -16.13 -38.58 -9.62
C ARG A 88 -16.74 -37.75 -10.75
N ILE A 89 -18.02 -37.96 -11.03
CA ILE A 89 -18.72 -37.21 -12.08
C ILE A 89 -18.86 -35.74 -11.68
N VAL A 90 -19.34 -35.44 -10.47
CA VAL A 90 -19.52 -34.04 -10.06
C VAL A 90 -18.20 -33.31 -9.91
N GLY A 91 -17.17 -33.93 -9.31
CA GLY A 91 -15.83 -33.34 -9.18
C GLY A 91 -15.17 -33.14 -10.55
N GLY A 92 -15.35 -34.07 -11.49
CA GLY A 92 -14.89 -33.92 -12.87
C GLY A 92 -15.55 -32.75 -13.59
N ILE A 93 -16.88 -32.57 -13.43
CA ILE A 93 -17.60 -31.41 -13.97
C ILE A 93 -17.12 -30.10 -13.33
N VAL A 94 -16.82 -30.08 -12.03
CA VAL A 94 -16.19 -28.93 -11.37
C VAL A 94 -14.83 -28.61 -11.98
N GLY A 95 -14.01 -29.61 -12.26
CA GLY A 95 -12.74 -29.45 -12.98
C GLY A 95 -12.93 -28.83 -14.37
N ILE A 96 -13.98 -29.22 -15.11
CA ILE A 96 -14.33 -28.60 -16.40
C ILE A 96 -14.71 -27.12 -16.22
N TYR A 97 -15.55 -26.81 -15.23
CA TYR A 97 -15.90 -25.42 -14.92
C TYR A 97 -14.68 -24.60 -14.51
N ALA A 98 -13.76 -25.16 -13.72
CA ALA A 98 -12.50 -24.52 -13.35
C ALA A 98 -11.66 -24.15 -14.58
N LYS A 99 -11.51 -25.07 -15.54
CA LYS A 99 -10.81 -24.80 -16.81
C LYS A 99 -11.47 -23.69 -17.62
N MET A 100 -12.80 -23.64 -17.64
CA MET A 100 -13.54 -22.53 -18.28
C MET A 100 -13.27 -21.19 -17.57
N CYS A 101 -13.06 -21.19 -16.25
CA CYS A 101 -12.87 -19.98 -15.44
C CYS A 101 -11.53 -19.26 -15.67
N ALA A 102 -10.56 -19.90 -16.34
CA ALA A 102 -9.36 -19.24 -16.85
C ALA A 102 -9.69 -18.12 -17.86
N ASP A 103 -10.82 -18.23 -18.57
CA ASP A 103 -11.40 -17.15 -19.37
C ASP A 103 -12.37 -16.32 -18.52
N SER A 104 -12.02 -15.06 -18.27
CA SER A 104 -12.81 -14.17 -17.41
C SER A 104 -14.26 -14.01 -17.84
N LEU A 105 -14.54 -13.99 -19.15
CA LEU A 105 -15.90 -13.83 -19.64
C LEU A 105 -16.73 -15.12 -19.49
N LEU A 106 -16.10 -16.30 -19.60
CA LEU A 106 -16.79 -17.57 -19.31
C LEU A 106 -17.04 -17.74 -17.82
N ARG A 107 -16.06 -17.40 -16.98
CA ARG A 107 -16.22 -17.37 -15.53
C ARG A 107 -17.41 -16.51 -15.13
N ASP A 108 -17.48 -15.27 -15.59
CA ASP A 108 -18.56 -14.35 -15.22
C ASP A 108 -19.94 -14.88 -15.69
N ARG A 109 -19.99 -15.61 -16.81
CA ARG A 109 -21.20 -16.32 -17.25
C ARG A 109 -21.56 -17.51 -16.35
N LEU A 110 -20.58 -18.31 -15.92
CA LEU A 110 -20.80 -19.40 -14.96
C LEU A 110 -21.33 -18.88 -13.63
N PHE A 111 -20.78 -17.76 -13.14
CA PHE A 111 -21.25 -17.10 -11.92
C PHE A 111 -22.73 -16.68 -11.99
N LYS A 112 -23.18 -16.19 -13.16
CA LYS A 112 -24.59 -15.85 -13.40
C LYS A 112 -25.52 -17.08 -13.40
N GLN A 113 -24.96 -18.29 -13.52
CA GLN A 113 -25.70 -19.55 -13.44
C GLN A 113 -25.57 -20.22 -12.06
N ASP A 114 -25.38 -19.42 -11.01
CA ASP A 114 -25.31 -19.87 -9.61
C ASP A 114 -24.26 -20.97 -9.36
N PHE A 115 -23.11 -20.84 -10.03
CA PHE A 115 -21.99 -21.78 -9.91
C PHE A 115 -21.56 -22.04 -8.45
N LEU A 116 -21.57 -21.00 -7.60
CA LEU A 116 -21.14 -21.11 -6.21
C LEU A 116 -22.05 -22.00 -5.35
N SER A 117 -23.36 -22.03 -5.60
CA SER A 117 -24.27 -22.89 -4.82
C SER A 117 -24.04 -24.38 -5.09
N LYS A 118 -23.48 -24.71 -6.27
CA LYS A 118 -23.16 -26.07 -6.67
C LYS A 118 -21.85 -26.55 -6.05
N ILE A 119 -20.80 -25.73 -6.10
CA ILE A 119 -19.46 -26.19 -5.70
C ILE A 119 -19.23 -26.17 -4.19
N PHE A 120 -19.81 -25.23 -3.45
CA PHE A 120 -19.55 -25.10 -2.01
C PHE A 120 -19.98 -26.32 -1.18
N PRO A 121 -21.17 -26.93 -1.43
CA PRO A 121 -21.56 -28.17 -0.73
C PRO A 121 -20.61 -29.35 -0.96
N LEU A 122 -19.81 -29.34 -2.02
CA LEU A 122 -18.84 -30.39 -2.31
C LEU A 122 -17.56 -30.28 -1.45
N LEU A 123 -17.34 -29.15 -0.76
CA LEU A 123 -16.23 -29.03 0.20
C LEU A 123 -16.36 -30.00 1.37
N ASP A 124 -17.59 -30.31 1.77
CA ASP A 124 -17.89 -31.25 2.86
C ASP A 124 -17.70 -32.72 2.43
N ARG A 125 -17.36 -32.98 1.15
CA ARG A 125 -17.10 -34.32 0.60
C ARG A 125 -15.59 -34.55 0.47
N PRO A 126 -14.99 -35.48 1.23
CA PRO A 126 -13.53 -35.68 1.25
C PRO A 126 -12.90 -35.94 -0.14
N SER A 127 -13.61 -36.66 -1.00
CA SER A 127 -13.20 -36.95 -2.38
C SER A 127 -13.14 -35.68 -3.25
N CYS A 128 -14.13 -34.78 -3.13
CA CYS A 128 -14.29 -33.61 -4.00
C CYS A 128 -13.58 -32.36 -3.47
N CYS A 129 -13.29 -32.30 -2.17
CA CYS A 129 -12.78 -31.11 -1.50
C CYS A 129 -11.57 -30.48 -2.22
N TYR A 130 -10.57 -31.30 -2.58
CA TYR A 130 -9.36 -30.83 -3.25
C TYR A 130 -9.65 -30.18 -4.62
N VAL A 131 -10.41 -30.86 -5.51
CA VAL A 131 -10.72 -30.32 -6.85
C VAL A 131 -11.60 -29.06 -6.77
N VAL A 132 -12.45 -28.95 -5.75
CA VAL A 132 -13.23 -27.73 -5.49
C VAL A 132 -12.33 -26.58 -5.06
N LEU A 133 -11.37 -26.83 -4.18
CA LEU A 133 -10.40 -25.82 -3.75
C LEU A 133 -9.49 -25.35 -4.89
N GLU A 134 -9.01 -26.27 -5.73
CA GLU A 134 -8.27 -25.91 -6.97
C GLU A 134 -9.13 -25.03 -7.88
N ALA A 135 -10.42 -25.39 -8.06
CA ALA A 135 -11.35 -24.60 -8.85
C ALA A 135 -11.55 -23.19 -8.28
N LEU A 136 -11.70 -23.07 -6.95
CA LEU A 136 -11.83 -21.78 -6.27
C LEU A 136 -10.54 -20.95 -6.34
N CYS A 137 -9.35 -21.57 -6.27
CA CYS A 137 -8.07 -20.89 -6.47
C CYS A 137 -8.00 -20.28 -7.86
N ASN A 138 -8.27 -21.06 -8.90
CA ASN A 138 -8.30 -20.58 -10.30
C ASN A 138 -9.30 -19.42 -10.48
N VAL A 139 -10.49 -19.57 -9.92
CA VAL A 139 -11.57 -18.57 -10.00
C VAL A 139 -11.18 -17.27 -9.31
N THR A 140 -10.60 -17.32 -8.11
CA THR A 140 -10.23 -16.13 -7.34
C THR A 140 -8.99 -15.45 -7.90
N HIS A 141 -8.01 -16.23 -8.37
CA HIS A 141 -6.78 -15.73 -8.95
C HIS A 141 -7.05 -14.84 -10.17
N HIS A 142 -7.87 -15.32 -11.10
CA HIS A 142 -8.27 -14.52 -12.27
C HIS A 142 -9.52 -13.66 -12.05
N GLY A 143 -10.21 -13.83 -10.92
CA GLY A 143 -11.51 -13.24 -10.60
C GLY A 143 -11.52 -11.72 -10.51
N GLY A 144 -12.53 -11.08 -11.09
CA GLY A 144 -12.82 -9.66 -10.80
C GLY A 144 -13.35 -9.46 -9.38
N ALA A 145 -13.44 -8.20 -8.95
CA ALA A 145 -13.91 -7.84 -7.60
C ALA A 145 -15.25 -8.49 -7.26
N GLU A 146 -16.25 -8.41 -8.15
CA GLU A 146 -17.59 -9.01 -7.91
C GLU A 146 -17.54 -10.50 -7.58
N VAL A 147 -16.71 -11.27 -8.30
CA VAL A 147 -16.53 -12.70 -8.09
C VAL A 147 -15.90 -12.97 -6.72
N ARG A 148 -14.84 -12.25 -6.38
CA ARG A 148 -14.16 -12.39 -5.09
C ARG A 148 -15.09 -12.01 -3.93
N LEU A 149 -15.88 -10.95 -4.07
CA LEU A 149 -16.88 -10.54 -3.08
C LEU A 149 -18.00 -11.57 -2.92
N ALA A 150 -18.42 -12.23 -4.00
CA ALA A 150 -19.42 -13.29 -3.93
C ALA A 150 -18.89 -14.53 -3.17
N ILE A 151 -17.61 -14.87 -3.36
CA ILE A 151 -16.95 -15.96 -2.62
C ILE A 151 -16.70 -15.57 -1.16
N ALA A 152 -16.31 -14.31 -0.89
CA ALA A 152 -16.12 -13.81 0.49
C ALA A 152 -17.37 -13.98 1.37
N LYS A 153 -18.57 -13.85 0.80
CA LYS A 153 -19.85 -14.11 1.51
C LYS A 153 -20.02 -15.56 1.97
N LYS A 154 -19.18 -16.47 1.48
CA LYS A 154 -19.17 -17.90 1.79
C LYS A 154 -17.82 -18.32 2.38
N ALA A 155 -17.15 -17.46 3.16
CA ALA A 155 -15.84 -17.80 3.74
C ALA A 155 -15.91 -18.88 4.83
N SER A 156 -17.01 -18.97 5.58
CA SER A 156 -17.14 -19.88 6.75
C SER A 156 -16.77 -21.35 6.47
N PRO A 157 -17.25 -22.00 5.39
CA PRO A 157 -16.85 -23.38 5.08
C PRO A 157 -15.35 -23.57 4.87
N LEU A 158 -14.66 -22.57 4.30
CA LEU A 158 -13.21 -22.62 4.09
C LEU A 158 -12.44 -22.47 5.41
N ILE A 159 -12.94 -21.63 6.32
CA ILE A 159 -12.35 -21.47 7.66
C ILE A 159 -12.53 -22.76 8.46
N ARG A 160 -13.75 -23.33 8.49
CA ARG A 160 -14.01 -24.62 9.16
C ARG A 160 -13.11 -25.73 8.63
N LEU A 161 -12.86 -25.77 7.32
CA LEU A 161 -11.97 -26.76 6.72
C LEU A 161 -10.54 -26.67 7.27
N LEU A 162 -10.05 -25.45 7.55
CA LEU A 162 -8.73 -25.24 8.18
C LEU A 162 -8.70 -25.72 9.65
N GLU A 163 -9.84 -25.63 10.35
CA GLU A 163 -10.00 -26.08 11.74
C GLU A 163 -10.15 -27.61 11.84
N GLU A 164 -10.89 -28.22 10.91
CA GLU A 164 -11.20 -29.66 10.88
C GLU A 164 -10.06 -30.51 10.31
N GLN A 165 -9.32 -29.98 9.32
CA GLN A 165 -8.23 -30.69 8.65
C GLN A 165 -6.87 -29.98 8.76
N PRO A 166 -6.42 -29.60 9.97
CA PRO A 166 -5.24 -28.77 10.14
C PRO A 166 -3.96 -29.43 9.61
N ASN A 167 -3.89 -30.75 9.54
CA ASN A 167 -2.67 -31.46 9.12
C ASN A 167 -2.64 -31.75 7.60
N ASN A 168 -3.71 -31.46 6.87
CA ASN A 168 -3.74 -31.64 5.42
C ASN A 168 -3.14 -30.40 4.73
N THR A 169 -1.83 -30.43 4.52
CA THR A 169 -1.06 -29.26 4.03
C THR A 169 -1.57 -28.76 2.67
N GLU A 170 -1.89 -29.66 1.73
CA GLU A 170 -2.38 -29.29 0.40
C GLU A 170 -3.75 -28.57 0.47
N THR A 171 -4.69 -29.13 1.26
CA THR A 171 -6.01 -28.51 1.48
C THR A 171 -5.89 -27.16 2.19
N CYS A 172 -5.03 -27.07 3.22
CA CYS A 172 -4.83 -25.84 3.97
C CYS A 172 -4.23 -24.72 3.11
N GLU A 173 -3.24 -25.06 2.28
CA GLU A 173 -2.63 -24.10 1.35
C GLU A 173 -3.68 -23.51 0.41
N LEU A 174 -4.43 -24.36 -0.31
CA LEU A 174 -5.45 -23.89 -1.26
C LEU A 174 -6.54 -23.08 -0.57
N ALA A 175 -7.01 -23.51 0.61
CA ALA A 175 -8.01 -22.75 1.37
C ALA A 175 -7.50 -21.36 1.79
N ILE A 176 -6.24 -21.26 2.24
CA ILE A 176 -5.61 -19.97 2.59
C ILE A 176 -5.46 -19.07 1.36
N VAL A 177 -5.09 -19.63 0.20
CA VAL A 177 -4.99 -18.85 -1.05
C VAL A 177 -6.34 -18.24 -1.42
N VAL A 178 -7.40 -19.05 -1.42
CA VAL A 178 -8.77 -18.57 -1.69
C VAL A 178 -9.15 -17.48 -0.69
N LEU A 179 -9.00 -17.75 0.61
CA LEU A 179 -9.35 -16.82 1.69
C LEU A 179 -8.55 -15.51 1.62
N SER A 180 -7.27 -15.57 1.27
CA SER A 180 -6.41 -14.40 1.09
C SER A 180 -6.91 -13.52 -0.06
N HIS A 181 -7.14 -14.09 -1.24
CA HIS A 181 -7.62 -13.33 -2.40
C HIS A 181 -8.98 -12.66 -2.16
N VAL A 182 -9.93 -13.37 -1.55
CA VAL A 182 -11.27 -12.82 -1.31
C VAL A 182 -11.28 -11.87 -0.12
N GLY A 183 -10.48 -12.14 0.90
CA GLY A 183 -10.27 -11.28 2.05
C GLY A 183 -9.71 -9.93 1.63
N LEU A 184 -8.62 -9.92 0.87
CA LEU A 184 -7.99 -8.70 0.34
C LEU A 184 -8.94 -7.89 -0.53
N ALA A 185 -9.78 -8.53 -1.35
CA ALA A 185 -10.79 -7.82 -2.15
C ALA A 185 -11.82 -7.06 -1.28
N VAL A 186 -12.05 -7.49 -0.04
CA VAL A 186 -12.93 -6.81 0.92
C VAL A 186 -12.16 -5.76 1.71
N VAL A 187 -11.01 -6.12 2.29
CA VAL A 187 -10.37 -5.32 3.35
C VAL A 187 -9.20 -4.47 2.89
N ASN A 188 -8.63 -4.67 1.70
CA ASN A 188 -7.48 -3.91 1.20
C ASN A 188 -7.93 -2.88 0.15
N ASN A 189 -8.74 -1.92 0.57
CA ASN A 189 -9.27 -0.82 -0.26
C ASN A 189 -8.99 0.52 0.42
N GLU A 190 -8.98 1.61 -0.33
CA GLU A 190 -8.86 2.96 0.27
C GLU A 190 -10.05 3.28 1.18
N ALA A 191 -11.25 2.90 0.74
CA ALA A 191 -12.48 3.06 1.52
C ALA A 191 -12.66 1.93 2.56
N PRO A 192 -13.28 2.22 3.72
CA PRO A 192 -13.63 1.19 4.68
C PRO A 192 -14.52 0.07 4.10
N PRO A 193 -14.33 -1.19 4.53
CA PRO A 193 -15.09 -2.32 4.02
C PRO A 193 -16.57 -2.28 4.43
N ASP A 194 -17.45 -2.87 3.62
CA ASP A 194 -18.85 -3.12 4.02
C ASP A 194 -18.89 -3.99 5.29
N PRO A 195 -19.52 -3.53 6.40
CA PRO A 195 -19.60 -4.28 7.65
C PRO A 195 -20.18 -5.69 7.49
N LYS A 196 -21.11 -5.91 6.54
CA LYS A 196 -21.69 -7.23 6.29
C LYS A 196 -20.68 -8.18 5.67
N LEU A 197 -19.84 -7.69 4.76
CA LEU A 197 -18.78 -8.48 4.14
C LEU A 197 -17.66 -8.76 5.14
N LYS A 198 -17.25 -7.76 5.93
CA LYS A 198 -16.28 -7.94 7.01
C LYS A 198 -16.75 -9.00 8.02
N LYS A 199 -18.02 -8.97 8.41
CA LYS A 199 -18.62 -9.99 9.29
C LYS A 199 -18.63 -11.39 8.64
N ALA A 200 -18.93 -11.48 7.35
CA ALA A 200 -18.97 -12.76 6.64
C ALA A 200 -17.59 -13.43 6.49
N LEU A 201 -16.51 -12.65 6.50
CA LEU A 201 -15.13 -13.17 6.51
C LEU A 201 -14.68 -13.72 7.85
N GLU A 202 -15.42 -13.45 8.94
CA GLU A 202 -15.08 -13.91 10.29
C GLU A 202 -13.62 -13.61 10.66
N ILE A 203 -13.20 -12.35 10.43
CA ILE A 203 -11.79 -11.91 10.56
C ILE A 203 -11.08 -12.46 11.81
N PRO A 204 -11.65 -12.44 13.03
CA PRO A 204 -10.98 -13.01 14.20
C PRO A 204 -10.70 -14.52 14.10
N ALA A 205 -11.60 -15.30 13.50
CA ALA A 205 -11.38 -16.73 13.27
C ALA A 205 -10.33 -16.94 12.18
N LEU A 206 -10.45 -16.19 11.09
CA LEU A 206 -9.51 -16.24 9.96
C LEU A 206 -8.06 -15.95 10.37
N LEU A 207 -7.85 -14.90 11.17
CA LEU A 207 -6.52 -14.53 11.68
C LEU A 207 -5.91 -15.64 12.54
N ARG A 208 -6.71 -16.28 13.41
CA ARG A 208 -6.24 -17.39 14.27
C ARG A 208 -5.84 -18.59 13.44
N VAL A 209 -6.69 -19.06 12.53
CA VAL A 209 -6.36 -20.22 11.70
C VAL A 209 -5.16 -19.96 10.80
N MET A 210 -4.99 -18.74 10.26
CA MET A 210 -3.79 -18.40 9.49
C MET A 210 -2.52 -18.47 10.34
N VAL A 211 -2.53 -17.91 11.54
CA VAL A 211 -1.38 -18.00 12.48
C VAL A 211 -1.06 -19.46 12.82
N ASP A 212 -2.08 -20.27 13.11
CA ASP A 212 -1.88 -21.68 13.45
C ASP A 212 -1.28 -22.48 12.28
N GLN A 213 -1.66 -22.16 11.05
CA GLN A 213 -1.07 -22.77 9.86
C GLN A 213 0.37 -22.28 9.61
N LEU A 214 0.63 -20.98 9.78
CA LEU A 214 1.97 -20.39 9.62
C LEU A 214 2.98 -20.94 10.63
N LYS A 215 2.54 -21.34 11.83
CA LYS A 215 3.41 -21.93 12.85
C LYS A 215 3.84 -23.37 12.57
N LYS A 216 3.28 -24.02 11.54
CA LYS A 216 3.60 -25.41 11.25
C LYS A 216 4.90 -25.52 10.47
N PRO A 217 5.76 -26.50 10.78
CA PRO A 217 6.96 -26.77 9.99
C PRO A 217 6.66 -27.27 8.57
N THR A 218 5.42 -27.67 8.30
CA THR A 218 4.93 -28.03 6.96
C THR A 218 4.36 -26.85 6.18
N ALA A 219 4.36 -25.64 6.74
CA ALA A 219 3.88 -24.45 6.05
C ALA A 219 4.72 -24.21 4.79
N THR A 220 4.06 -24.21 3.65
CA THR A 220 4.70 -24.01 2.36
C THR A 220 4.93 -22.51 2.11
N ARG A 221 5.92 -22.20 1.27
CA ARG A 221 6.17 -20.83 0.80
C ARG A 221 4.91 -20.15 0.25
N HIS A 222 4.08 -20.89 -0.47
CA HIS A 222 2.88 -20.34 -1.10
C HIS A 222 1.82 -19.96 -0.07
N LEU A 223 1.56 -20.85 0.91
CA LEU A 223 0.70 -20.56 2.06
C LEU A 223 1.19 -19.33 2.83
N ILE A 224 2.49 -19.30 3.14
CA ILE A 224 3.13 -18.21 3.87
C ILE A 224 2.93 -16.87 3.14
N GLY A 225 3.28 -16.83 1.85
CA GLY A 225 3.16 -15.62 1.04
C GLY A 225 1.73 -15.09 0.98
N HIS A 226 0.74 -15.96 0.79
CA HIS A 226 -0.67 -15.55 0.73
C HIS A 226 -1.24 -15.13 2.09
N ALA A 227 -0.93 -15.85 3.16
CA ALA A 227 -1.36 -15.47 4.50
C ALA A 227 -0.74 -14.13 4.92
N PHE A 228 0.56 -13.94 4.67
CA PHE A 228 1.26 -12.70 4.99
C PHE A 228 0.75 -11.50 4.17
N ALA A 229 0.47 -11.71 2.88
CA ALA A 229 -0.15 -10.68 2.02
C ALA A 229 -1.52 -10.27 2.54
N PHE A 230 -2.35 -11.22 2.99
CA PHE A 230 -3.64 -10.90 3.61
C PHE A 230 -3.46 -10.12 4.92
N ILE A 231 -2.59 -10.59 5.82
CA ILE A 231 -2.35 -9.98 7.14
C ILE A 231 -1.89 -8.53 7.00
N THR A 232 -0.93 -8.27 6.10
CA THR A 232 -0.44 -6.91 5.83
C THR A 232 -1.52 -6.04 5.19
N GLY A 233 -2.22 -6.52 4.18
CA GLY A 233 -3.31 -5.77 3.52
C GLY A 233 -4.57 -5.57 4.36
N ALA A 234 -4.77 -6.37 5.42
CA ALA A 234 -5.89 -6.22 6.35
C ALA A 234 -5.62 -5.19 7.46
N ALA A 235 -4.36 -4.77 7.65
CA ALA A 235 -3.91 -4.03 8.82
C ALA A 235 -4.67 -2.71 9.06
N GLN A 236 -4.91 -1.94 7.99
CA GLN A 236 -5.63 -0.67 8.08
C GLN A 236 -7.06 -0.84 8.60
N HIS A 237 -7.81 -1.79 8.04
CA HIS A 237 -9.26 -1.90 8.25
C HIS A 237 -9.67 -2.98 9.26
N CYS A 238 -8.70 -3.80 9.72
CA CYS A 238 -8.89 -4.85 10.71
C CYS A 238 -7.99 -4.66 11.95
N SER A 239 -7.62 -3.41 12.25
CA SER A 239 -6.69 -3.09 13.33
C SER A 239 -7.17 -3.61 14.69
N GLU A 240 -8.43 -3.39 15.05
CA GLU A 240 -8.98 -3.87 16.33
C GLU A 240 -8.91 -5.40 16.46
N GLU A 241 -9.29 -6.12 15.40
CA GLU A 241 -9.23 -7.59 15.38
C GLU A 241 -7.79 -8.12 15.46
N MET A 242 -6.85 -7.45 14.81
CA MET A 242 -5.43 -7.84 14.85
C MET A 242 -4.81 -7.58 16.23
N PHE A 243 -5.13 -6.45 16.87
CA PHE A 243 -4.68 -6.22 18.24
C PHE A 243 -5.31 -7.19 19.26
N ALA A 244 -6.51 -7.71 18.98
CA ALA A 244 -7.13 -8.78 19.75
C ALA A 244 -6.48 -10.16 19.50
N CYS A 245 -5.65 -10.31 18.47
CA CYS A 245 -4.85 -11.50 18.17
C CYS A 245 -3.35 -11.16 18.19
N PRO A 246 -2.71 -11.05 19.37
CA PRO A 246 -1.35 -10.50 19.50
C PRO A 246 -0.28 -11.22 18.67
N LEU A 247 -0.47 -12.52 18.41
CA LEU A 247 0.44 -13.32 17.58
C LEU A 247 0.56 -12.82 16.13
N VAL A 248 -0.50 -12.21 15.59
CA VAL A 248 -0.47 -11.61 14.25
C VAL A 248 0.40 -10.35 14.24
N VAL A 249 0.29 -9.55 15.29
CA VAL A 249 1.12 -8.35 15.46
C VAL A 249 2.58 -8.75 15.67
N ASP A 250 2.82 -9.79 16.47
CA ASP A 250 4.17 -10.36 16.65
C ASP A 250 4.76 -10.90 15.36
N LEU A 251 3.96 -11.54 14.50
CA LEU A 251 4.41 -11.98 13.18
C LEU A 251 4.89 -10.79 12.33
N LEU A 252 4.13 -9.69 12.29
CA LEU A 252 4.54 -8.48 11.55
C LEU A 252 5.85 -7.91 12.12
N VAL A 253 5.96 -7.80 13.44
CA VAL A 253 7.16 -7.26 14.10
C VAL A 253 8.38 -8.17 13.86
N ALA A 254 8.25 -9.49 13.99
CA ALA A 254 9.34 -10.42 13.70
C ALA A 254 9.74 -10.42 12.21
N SER A 255 8.78 -10.21 11.31
CA SER A 255 9.03 -10.14 9.86
C SER A 255 9.90 -8.95 9.46
N LEU A 256 10.04 -7.93 10.31
CA LEU A 256 11.04 -6.87 10.16
C LEU A 256 12.48 -7.38 10.23
N ARG A 257 12.72 -8.59 10.70
CA ARG A 257 14.06 -9.22 10.78
C ARG A 257 14.31 -10.27 9.70
N SER A 258 13.39 -10.44 8.75
CA SER A 258 13.58 -11.34 7.60
C SER A 258 14.80 -10.93 6.77
N GLU A 259 15.53 -11.88 6.18
CA GLU A 259 16.58 -11.58 5.20
C GLU A 259 16.02 -10.95 3.91
N ASP A 260 14.77 -11.24 3.56
CA ASP A 260 14.11 -10.65 2.38
C ASP A 260 13.57 -9.24 2.68
N MET A 261 14.19 -8.24 2.04
CA MET A 261 13.81 -6.84 2.18
C MET A 261 12.34 -6.57 1.82
N ARG A 262 11.77 -7.31 0.87
CA ARG A 262 10.34 -7.15 0.49
C ARG A 262 9.43 -7.53 1.64
N THR A 263 9.72 -8.63 2.31
CA THR A 263 9.03 -9.06 3.53
C THR A 263 9.15 -7.99 4.62
N ARG A 264 10.34 -7.42 4.85
CA ARG A 264 10.54 -6.32 5.81
C ARG A 264 9.73 -5.07 5.46
N CYS A 265 9.66 -4.70 4.17
CA CYS A 265 8.88 -3.55 3.71
C CYS A 265 7.38 -3.76 3.90
N ALA A 266 6.86 -4.93 3.55
CA ALA A 266 5.46 -5.27 3.72
C ALA A 266 5.07 -5.34 5.20
N ALA A 267 5.95 -5.88 6.06
CA ALA A 267 5.82 -5.84 7.51
C ALA A 267 5.74 -4.41 8.04
N PHE A 268 6.70 -3.57 7.65
CA PHE A 268 6.76 -2.16 8.05
C PHE A 268 5.47 -1.43 7.67
N ALA A 269 5.02 -1.59 6.43
CA ALA A 269 3.80 -0.94 5.97
C ALA A 269 2.56 -1.45 6.72
N GLY A 270 2.43 -2.76 6.92
CA GLY A 270 1.36 -3.35 7.72
C GLY A 270 1.34 -2.81 9.15
N ILE A 271 2.50 -2.62 9.78
CA ILE A 271 2.62 -2.02 11.12
C ILE A 271 2.18 -0.54 11.10
N THR A 272 2.57 0.23 10.07
CA THR A 272 2.13 1.63 9.95
C THR A 272 0.63 1.76 9.73
N ASP A 273 0.06 0.86 8.93
CA ASP A 273 -1.37 0.83 8.61
C ASP A 273 -2.21 0.42 9.82
N LEU A 274 -1.70 -0.53 10.61
CA LEU A 274 -2.32 -0.98 11.86
C LEU A 274 -2.53 0.18 12.85
N CYS A 275 -1.65 1.18 12.81
CA CYS A 275 -1.67 2.33 13.72
C CYS A 275 -2.58 3.48 13.25
N ILE A 276 -3.08 3.47 12.00
CA ILE A 276 -3.85 4.58 11.41
C ILE A 276 -5.09 4.92 12.22
N ALA A 277 -5.91 3.93 12.57
CA ALA A 277 -7.16 4.14 13.30
C ALA A 277 -6.96 4.66 14.74
N ARG A 278 -5.72 4.65 15.24
CA ARG A 278 -5.35 5.02 16.62
C ARG A 278 -4.49 6.26 16.71
N CYS A 279 -4.02 6.79 15.57
CA CYS A 279 -3.15 7.94 15.58
C CYS A 279 -3.93 9.25 15.71
N GLU A 280 -3.27 10.25 16.26
CA GLU A 280 -3.74 11.63 16.28
C GLU A 280 -2.83 12.52 15.42
N GLU A 281 -3.35 13.67 15.03
CA GLU A 281 -2.53 14.71 14.39
C GLU A 281 -1.46 15.19 15.36
N ASP A 282 -0.28 15.49 14.81
CA ASP A 282 0.83 16.00 15.61
C ASP A 282 0.48 17.41 16.11
N CYS A 283 0.35 17.57 17.43
CA CYS A 283 0.03 18.86 18.04
C CYS A 283 1.28 19.73 18.10
N MET A 284 1.55 20.37 16.98
CA MET A 284 2.77 21.12 16.75
C MET A 284 2.71 22.59 17.23
N LEU A 285 1.61 22.99 17.85
CA LEU A 285 1.44 24.34 18.38
C LEU A 285 2.19 24.47 19.71
N SER A 286 3.34 25.13 19.68
CA SER A 286 4.04 25.53 20.90
C SER A 286 3.46 26.83 21.44
N ASP A 287 2.96 26.82 22.68
CA ASP A 287 2.62 28.06 23.39
C ASP A 287 3.91 28.75 23.85
N PRO A 288 4.22 29.97 23.36
CA PRO A 288 5.42 30.70 23.77
C PRO A 288 5.47 31.00 25.27
N ARG A 289 4.31 31.16 25.93
CA ARG A 289 4.24 31.46 27.37
C ARG A 289 4.65 30.25 28.20
N VAL A 290 4.12 29.07 27.85
CA VAL A 290 4.47 27.80 28.51
C VAL A 290 5.97 27.52 28.32
N ARG A 291 6.47 27.70 27.10
CA ARG A 291 7.89 27.55 26.79
C ARG A 291 8.77 28.49 27.62
N LEU A 292 8.41 29.78 27.71
CA LEU A 292 9.17 30.76 28.50
C LEU A 292 9.14 30.43 30.00
N ALA A 293 7.99 30.03 30.53
CA ALA A 293 7.86 29.60 31.91
C ALA A 293 8.73 28.36 32.21
N ALA A 294 8.78 27.40 31.29
CA ALA A 294 9.67 26.24 31.41
C ALA A 294 11.14 26.65 31.50
N LEU A 295 11.58 27.57 30.64
CA LEU A 295 12.96 28.08 30.65
C LEU A 295 13.32 28.81 31.95
N GLN A 296 12.38 29.57 32.52
CA GLN A 296 12.57 30.24 33.82
C GLN A 296 12.75 29.25 34.97
N ARG A 297 12.18 28.04 34.88
CA ARG A 297 12.37 26.96 35.86
C ARG A 297 13.75 26.29 35.73
N GLY A 298 14.41 26.42 34.59
CA GLY A 298 15.67 25.76 34.27
C GLY A 298 15.49 24.34 33.75
N PHE A 299 16.46 23.87 32.95
CA PHE A 299 16.44 22.52 32.39
C PHE A 299 16.73 21.45 33.47
N PRO A 300 16.06 20.29 33.42
CA PRO A 300 16.48 19.10 34.16
C PRO A 300 17.94 18.72 33.86
N PRO A 301 18.70 18.16 34.82
CA PRO A 301 20.15 17.93 34.66
C PRO A 301 20.55 17.07 33.46
N HIS A 302 19.74 16.09 33.07
CA HIS A 302 20.02 15.23 31.92
C HIS A 302 19.78 15.93 30.59
N LEU A 303 18.75 16.79 30.51
CA LEU A 303 18.49 17.63 29.34
C LEU A 303 19.55 18.72 29.21
N ASP A 304 19.90 19.38 30.31
CA ASP A 304 20.96 20.40 30.33
C ASP A 304 22.28 19.81 29.81
N ARG A 305 22.69 18.63 30.31
CA ARG A 305 23.89 17.93 29.82
C ARG A 305 23.84 17.65 28.32
N ALA A 306 22.70 17.16 27.81
CA ALA A 306 22.55 16.85 26.39
C ALA A 306 22.63 18.12 25.51
N LEU A 307 21.99 19.20 25.93
CA LEU A 307 21.99 20.48 25.20
C LEU A 307 23.36 21.16 25.27
N MET A 308 24.02 21.13 26.43
CA MET A 308 25.37 21.67 26.60
C MET A 308 26.41 20.90 25.79
N ALA A 309 26.29 19.57 25.70
CA ALA A 309 27.18 18.74 24.89
C ALA A 309 27.07 19.05 23.39
N TYR A 310 25.88 19.43 22.90
CA TYR A 310 25.69 19.85 21.51
C TYR A 310 26.23 21.28 21.24
N GLY A 311 26.07 22.17 22.22
CA GLY A 311 26.54 23.54 22.19
C GLY A 311 25.39 24.54 22.41
N PRO A 312 25.37 25.28 23.52
CA PRO A 312 24.21 26.08 23.95
C PRO A 312 23.88 27.25 23.02
N GLU A 313 24.82 27.74 22.21
CA GLU A 313 24.55 28.79 21.21
C GLU A 313 23.91 28.25 19.91
N ARG A 314 23.94 26.93 19.72
CA ARG A 314 23.50 26.25 18.49
C ARG A 314 22.14 25.56 18.64
N ILE A 315 21.61 25.45 19.86
CA ILE A 315 20.30 24.84 20.12
C ILE A 315 19.15 25.75 19.68
N ASP A 316 18.03 25.16 19.27
CA ASP A 316 16.91 25.90 18.69
C ASP A 316 16.28 26.86 19.71
N THR A 317 16.27 26.47 21.00
CA THR A 317 15.77 27.29 22.11
C THR A 317 16.51 28.63 22.21
N THR A 318 17.85 28.62 22.21
CA THR A 318 18.66 29.83 22.32
C THR A 318 18.50 30.73 21.11
N ILE A 319 18.50 30.12 19.91
CA ILE A 319 18.29 30.86 18.66
C ILE A 319 16.89 31.50 18.68
N TRP A 320 15.87 30.76 19.12
CA TRP A 320 14.50 31.26 19.23
C TRP A 320 14.38 32.43 20.22
N LEU A 321 15.01 32.37 21.41
CA LEU A 321 15.01 33.47 22.37
C LEU A 321 15.62 34.74 21.76
N ASN A 322 16.77 34.59 21.09
CA ASN A 322 17.47 35.70 20.45
C ASN A 322 16.65 36.33 19.33
N VAL A 323 16.05 35.50 18.46
CA VAL A 323 15.17 35.96 17.38
C VAL A 323 13.92 36.63 17.95
N SER A 324 13.32 36.06 19.00
CA SER A 324 12.13 36.62 19.64
C SER A 324 12.40 37.99 20.25
N ALA A 325 13.56 38.18 20.90
CA ALA A 325 13.96 39.48 21.44
C ALA A 325 14.16 40.53 20.34
N GLN A 326 14.80 40.16 19.23
CA GLN A 326 14.98 41.05 18.07
C GLN A 326 13.65 41.41 17.40
N TYR A 327 12.78 40.42 17.23
CA TYR A 327 11.43 40.59 16.70
C TYR A 327 10.60 41.55 17.58
N GLN A 328 10.57 41.33 18.89
CA GLN A 328 9.83 42.21 19.82
C GLN A 328 10.36 43.64 19.77
N LYS A 329 11.69 43.83 19.73
CA LYS A 329 12.30 45.15 19.58
C LYS A 329 11.88 45.84 18.28
N ALA A 330 11.82 45.10 17.17
CA ALA A 330 11.39 45.63 15.88
C ALA A 330 9.90 46.02 15.89
N MET A 331 9.03 45.18 16.45
CA MET A 331 7.61 45.48 16.60
C MET A 331 7.34 46.66 17.54
N MET A 332 8.11 46.84 18.61
CA MET A 332 7.97 48.02 19.47
C MET A 332 8.45 49.30 18.77
N ARG A 333 9.52 49.19 17.98
CA ARG A 333 10.07 50.32 17.24
C ARG A 333 9.13 50.82 16.14
N VAL A 334 8.54 49.91 15.35
CA VAL A 334 7.61 50.31 14.27
C VAL A 334 6.37 51.03 14.81
N ALA A 335 5.91 50.68 16.01
CA ALA A 335 4.78 51.37 16.64
C ALA A 335 5.11 52.86 16.94
N GLN A 336 6.39 53.18 17.09
CA GLN A 336 6.88 54.54 17.36
C GLN A 336 7.20 55.30 16.07
N ASP A 337 8.00 54.70 15.17
CA ASP A 337 8.52 55.39 13.98
C ASP A 337 7.71 55.16 12.70
N ARG A 338 6.78 54.19 12.70
CA ARG A 338 5.95 53.79 11.55
C ARG A 338 6.77 53.31 10.33
N ASP A 339 8.03 52.95 10.53
CA ASP A 339 8.92 52.57 9.44
C ASP A 339 8.72 51.10 9.03
N MET A 340 7.77 50.87 8.14
CA MET A 340 7.48 49.56 7.56
C MET A 340 8.62 49.02 6.71
N TYR A 341 9.52 49.86 6.19
CA TYR A 341 10.66 49.44 5.38
C TYR A 341 11.71 48.75 6.26
N THR A 342 12.12 49.42 7.33
CA THR A 342 13.08 48.87 8.31
C THR A 342 12.51 47.64 9.02
N LEU A 343 11.21 47.64 9.32
CA LEU A 343 10.54 46.44 9.84
C LEU A 343 10.64 45.29 8.85
N GLY A 344 10.29 45.51 7.58
CA GLY A 344 10.32 44.47 6.55
C GLY A 344 11.69 43.84 6.37
N GLN A 345 12.75 44.65 6.28
CA GLN A 345 14.13 44.17 6.22
C GLN A 345 14.49 43.31 7.44
N THR A 346 14.09 43.76 8.64
CA THR A 346 14.38 43.03 9.88
C THR A 346 13.65 41.69 9.91
N LEU A 347 12.34 41.67 9.61
CA LEU A 347 11.54 40.44 9.63
C LEU A 347 12.04 39.42 8.59
N ALA A 348 12.42 39.87 7.39
CA ALA A 348 12.98 39.00 6.36
C ALA A 348 14.28 38.32 6.80
N GLN A 349 15.13 39.02 7.58
CA GLN A 349 16.36 38.43 8.14
C GLN A 349 16.08 37.42 9.27
N LEU A 350 14.97 37.56 10.00
CA LEU A 350 14.62 36.68 11.11
C LEU A 350 13.92 35.38 10.65
N ILE A 351 13.12 35.45 9.58
CA ILE A 351 12.37 34.31 9.03
C ILE A 351 13.20 33.06 8.78
N PRO A 352 14.36 33.11 8.10
CA PRO A 352 15.12 31.91 7.84
C PRO A 352 15.88 31.40 9.07
N LYS A 353 15.87 32.08 10.23
CA LYS A 353 16.63 31.66 11.41
C LYS A 353 15.91 30.62 12.27
N VAL A 354 14.58 30.72 12.38
CA VAL A 354 13.74 29.82 13.20
C VAL A 354 12.32 29.72 12.63
N GLU A 355 11.64 28.62 12.91
CA GLU A 355 10.28 28.39 12.41
C GLU A 355 9.27 29.42 12.92
N HIS A 356 9.30 29.76 14.21
CA HIS A 356 8.35 30.70 14.82
C HIS A 356 8.97 32.09 14.98
N SER A 357 9.54 32.62 13.90
CA SER A 357 10.17 33.94 13.85
C SER A 357 9.18 35.11 14.01
N ILE A 358 7.91 34.88 13.67
CA ILE A 358 6.82 35.84 13.76
C ILE A 358 5.88 35.38 14.87
N GLY A 359 5.69 36.24 15.89
CA GLY A 359 4.79 35.93 17.00
C GLY A 359 3.33 35.96 16.56
N ALA A 360 2.50 35.10 17.16
CA ALA A 360 1.06 35.26 17.11
C ALA A 360 0.63 36.33 18.13
N GLY A 361 -0.26 37.25 17.72
CA GLY A 361 -0.77 38.27 18.62
C GLY A 361 -1.03 39.62 17.93
N ALA A 362 -1.26 40.62 18.76
CA ALA A 362 -1.52 42.01 18.40
C ALA A 362 -1.02 42.92 19.54
N TYR A 363 -0.98 44.23 19.32
CA TYR A 363 -0.83 45.15 20.44
C TYR A 363 -2.09 45.07 21.31
N GLN A 364 -1.90 45.20 22.62
CA GLN A 364 -2.98 45.15 23.58
C GLN A 364 -2.89 46.39 24.47
N THR A 365 -4.02 47.07 24.65
CA THR A 365 -4.16 48.16 25.61
C THR A 365 -5.27 47.84 26.59
N GLN A 366 -5.16 48.35 27.82
CA GLN A 366 -6.18 48.14 28.82
C GLN A 366 -7.24 49.23 28.68
N ASP A 367 -8.50 48.83 28.45
CA ASP A 367 -9.64 49.75 28.45
C ASP A 367 -9.71 50.45 29.82
N PRO A 368 -9.56 51.79 29.88
CA PRO A 368 -9.56 52.55 31.14
C PRO A 368 -10.87 52.43 31.93
N ARG A 369 -11.99 52.12 31.26
CA ARG A 369 -13.33 52.04 31.86
C ARG A 369 -13.69 50.64 32.31
N THR A 370 -13.30 49.61 31.55
CA THR A 370 -13.67 48.21 31.85
C THR A 370 -12.53 47.41 32.46
N GLY A 371 -11.29 47.89 32.39
CA GLY A 371 -10.08 47.21 32.85
C GLY A 371 -9.70 45.98 32.02
N LYS A 372 -10.41 45.70 30.93
CA LYS A 372 -10.14 44.57 30.04
C LYS A 372 -9.07 44.94 29.03
N PHE A 373 -8.24 43.96 28.66
CA PHE A 373 -7.31 44.13 27.54
C PHE A 373 -8.06 43.99 26.22
N GLU A 374 -7.94 45.01 25.38
CA GLU A 374 -8.50 45.02 24.02
C GLU A 374 -7.36 45.07 23.00
N ILE A 375 -7.65 44.58 21.78
CA ILE A 375 -6.69 44.67 20.68
C ILE A 375 -6.68 46.11 20.17
N ASP A 376 -5.50 46.69 20.15
CA ASP A 376 -5.25 48.03 19.64
C ASP A 376 -4.38 47.92 18.39
N ASP A 377 -4.70 48.65 17.33
CA ASP A 377 -3.82 48.74 16.16
C ASP A 377 -2.68 49.73 16.40
N MET A 378 -2.71 50.49 17.50
CA MET A 378 -1.78 51.57 17.81
C MET A 378 -1.67 52.57 16.65
N GLY A 379 -2.67 52.70 15.78
CA GLY A 379 -2.63 53.49 14.54
C GLY A 379 -1.83 52.86 13.39
N MET A 380 -1.47 51.58 13.49
CA MET A 380 -0.79 50.82 12.43
C MET A 380 -1.79 50.38 11.36
N PRO A 381 -1.34 50.14 10.11
CA PRO A 381 -2.22 49.65 9.05
C PRO A 381 -2.66 48.17 9.22
N PHE A 382 -2.21 47.48 10.28
CA PHE A 382 -2.50 46.08 10.55
C PHE A 382 -3.00 45.87 11.99
N LYS A 383 -3.80 44.83 12.21
CA LYS A 383 -4.34 44.48 13.54
C LYS A 383 -3.53 43.40 14.23
N THR A 384 -3.21 42.32 13.53
CA THR A 384 -2.35 41.26 14.08
C THR A 384 -0.93 41.43 13.59
N TRP A 385 0.03 40.92 14.34
CA TRP A 385 1.43 41.01 13.93
C TRP A 385 1.73 40.24 12.63
N GLY A 386 0.99 39.16 12.36
CA GLY A 386 1.10 38.41 11.10
C GLY A 386 0.64 39.23 9.89
N ASP A 387 -0.36 40.10 10.06
CA ASP A 387 -0.88 40.97 8.99
C ASP A 387 0.10 42.07 8.58
N ALA A 388 1.17 42.30 9.37
CA ALA A 388 2.24 43.21 8.99
C ALA A 388 3.08 42.68 7.81
N LEU A 389 3.14 41.35 7.61
CA LEU A 389 4.05 40.73 6.64
C LEU A 389 3.81 41.19 5.19
N PRO A 390 2.57 41.19 4.63
CA PRO A 390 2.35 41.65 3.26
C PRO A 390 2.64 43.14 3.07
N MET A 391 2.41 43.96 4.10
CA MET A 391 2.69 45.41 4.05
C MET A 391 4.20 45.68 4.09
N CYS A 392 4.93 44.93 4.90
CA CYS A 392 6.39 44.91 4.91
C CYS A 392 6.96 44.40 3.58
N ALA A 393 6.33 43.40 2.96
CA ALA A 393 6.75 42.90 1.66
C ALA A 393 6.62 44.01 0.61
N GLU A 394 5.48 44.70 0.57
CA GLU A 394 5.23 45.80 -0.36
C GLU A 394 6.23 46.95 -0.19
N SER A 395 6.55 47.32 1.07
CA SER A 395 7.45 48.44 1.34
C SER A 395 8.88 48.19 0.84
N ILE A 396 9.36 46.93 0.85
CA ILE A 396 10.74 46.60 0.46
C ILE A 396 10.86 46.00 -0.94
N ARG A 397 9.76 45.61 -1.61
CA ARG A 397 9.77 44.82 -2.86
C ARG A 397 10.61 45.42 -3.99
N THR A 398 10.63 46.74 -4.10
CA THR A 398 11.36 47.44 -5.16
C THR A 398 12.88 47.33 -5.00
N THR A 399 13.38 47.34 -3.76
CA THR A 399 14.82 47.27 -3.44
C THR A 399 15.28 45.85 -3.07
N HIS A 400 14.41 45.07 -2.45
CA HIS A 400 14.68 43.76 -1.84
C HIS A 400 13.59 42.74 -2.23
N PRO A 401 13.50 42.37 -3.52
CA PRO A 401 12.41 41.53 -4.02
C PRO A 401 12.40 40.12 -3.43
N ASP A 402 13.58 39.54 -3.10
CA ASP A 402 13.66 38.22 -2.47
C ASP A 402 13.15 38.24 -1.05
N GLU A 403 13.57 39.23 -0.26
CA GLU A 403 13.13 39.43 1.11
C GLU A 403 11.62 39.70 1.17
N ALA A 404 11.07 40.45 0.21
CA ALA A 404 9.63 40.63 0.07
C ALA A 404 8.92 39.29 -0.20
N ASP A 405 9.43 38.48 -1.12
CA ASP A 405 8.87 37.16 -1.42
C ASP A 405 8.98 36.20 -0.21
N MET A 406 10.02 36.32 0.64
CA MET A 406 10.09 35.56 1.89
C MET A 406 8.99 35.94 2.88
N LEU A 407 8.68 37.22 3.01
CA LEU A 407 7.61 37.73 3.88
C LEU A 407 6.24 37.22 3.41
N ASP A 408 5.97 37.28 2.11
CA ASP A 408 4.74 36.75 1.51
C ASP A 408 4.62 35.23 1.72
N CYS A 409 5.69 34.48 1.44
CA CYS A 409 5.72 33.04 1.65
C CYS A 409 5.44 32.71 3.12
N LYS A 410 6.07 33.43 4.06
CA LYS A 410 5.85 33.22 5.50
C LYS A 410 4.40 33.45 5.88
N TYR A 411 3.82 34.57 5.42
CA TYR A 411 2.40 34.87 5.65
C TYR A 411 1.50 33.74 5.14
N LEU A 412 1.67 33.33 3.88
CA LEU A 412 0.86 32.29 3.25
C LEU A 412 0.99 30.93 3.97
N VAL A 413 2.20 30.52 4.36
CA VAL A 413 2.40 29.28 5.13
C VAL A 413 1.69 29.36 6.48
N THR A 414 1.75 30.50 7.18
CA THR A 414 1.03 30.68 8.46
C THR A 414 -0.49 30.66 8.29
N GLN A 415 -1.01 31.02 7.12
CA GLN A 415 -2.43 30.92 6.77
C GLN A 415 -2.85 29.54 6.22
N GLY A 416 -1.95 28.55 6.17
CA GLY A 416 -2.25 27.24 5.58
C GLY A 416 -2.45 27.29 4.06
N ARG A 417 -1.83 28.27 3.38
CA ARG A 417 -1.88 28.47 1.92
C ARG A 417 -0.55 28.10 1.26
N GLN A 418 -0.02 26.91 1.59
CA GLN A 418 1.24 26.40 1.07
C GLN A 418 1.28 26.34 -0.48
N PRO A 419 0.19 25.97 -1.20
CA PRO A 419 0.20 25.98 -2.67
C PRO A 419 0.49 27.37 -3.26
N ASP A 420 -0.06 28.43 -2.66
CA ASP A 420 0.19 29.80 -3.11
C ASP A 420 1.61 30.25 -2.80
N ALA A 421 2.13 29.88 -1.62
CA ALA A 421 3.52 30.14 -1.24
C ALA A 421 4.51 29.45 -2.20
N HIS A 422 4.18 28.23 -2.65
CA HIS A 422 4.97 27.49 -3.63
C HIS A 422 5.10 28.23 -4.96
N ILE A 423 4.03 28.87 -5.46
CA ILE A 423 4.06 29.66 -6.70
C ILE A 423 5.02 30.85 -6.57
N ILE A 424 5.00 31.54 -5.42
CA ILE A 424 5.93 32.65 -5.15
C ILE A 424 7.36 32.13 -5.10
N ALA A 425 7.60 31.06 -4.33
CA ALA A 425 8.92 30.47 -4.16
C ALA A 425 9.53 29.98 -5.49
N LEU A 426 8.76 29.35 -6.38
CA LEU A 426 9.24 28.95 -7.72
C LEU A 426 9.69 30.14 -8.56
N ARG A 427 8.94 31.25 -8.53
CA ARG A 427 9.35 32.49 -9.22
C ARG A 427 10.62 33.07 -8.62
N ALA A 428 10.72 33.07 -7.29
CA ALA A 428 11.91 33.56 -6.59
C ALA A 428 13.14 32.69 -6.88
N ILE A 429 13.01 31.37 -6.99
CA ILE A 429 14.11 30.46 -7.37
C ILE A 429 14.69 30.80 -8.75
N LYS A 430 13.85 31.18 -9.73
CA LYS A 430 14.33 31.59 -11.06
C LYS A 430 15.23 32.82 -11.00
N ARG A 431 14.96 33.73 -10.05
CA ARG A 431 15.74 34.95 -9.84
C ARG A 431 16.96 34.69 -8.96
N SER A 432 16.81 33.87 -7.92
CA SER A 432 17.79 33.64 -6.87
C SER A 432 17.93 32.14 -6.56
N PRO A 433 18.57 31.38 -7.47
CA PRO A 433 18.61 29.91 -7.42
C PRO A 433 19.47 29.34 -6.29
N LEU A 434 20.26 30.17 -5.61
CA LEU A 434 21.11 29.79 -4.47
C LEU A 434 20.46 30.08 -3.11
N ASN A 435 19.22 30.56 -3.09
CA ASN A 435 18.51 30.86 -1.85
C ASN A 435 17.71 29.64 -1.37
N GLY A 436 18.29 28.90 -0.42
CA GLY A 436 17.72 27.66 0.10
C GLY A 436 16.34 27.79 0.76
N PHE A 437 15.94 28.99 1.22
CA PHE A 437 14.63 29.19 1.86
C PHE A 437 13.48 28.92 0.89
N PHE A 438 13.59 29.35 -0.38
CA PHE A 438 12.53 29.11 -1.34
C PHE A 438 12.37 27.64 -1.70
N TYR A 439 13.46 26.88 -1.78
CA TYR A 439 13.40 25.43 -1.92
C TYR A 439 12.72 24.77 -0.72
N TYR A 440 12.97 25.28 0.48
CA TYR A 440 12.29 24.80 1.69
C TYR A 440 10.78 25.01 1.57
N ILE A 441 10.32 26.21 1.20
CA ILE A 441 8.90 26.49 0.94
C ILE A 441 8.33 25.54 -0.13
N CYS A 442 9.03 25.36 -1.25
CA CYS A 442 8.58 24.43 -2.28
C CYS A 442 8.51 22.97 -1.80
N SER A 443 9.36 22.56 -0.84
CA SER A 443 9.33 21.21 -0.27
C SER A 443 8.14 20.94 0.65
N LEU A 444 7.40 21.98 1.07
CA LEU A 444 6.23 21.86 1.95
C LEU A 444 4.94 21.44 1.22
N THR A 445 4.96 21.32 -0.12
CA THR A 445 3.79 20.91 -0.90
C THR A 445 3.48 19.42 -0.78
N GLY A 446 2.29 19.03 -1.27
CA GLY A 446 1.74 17.68 -1.14
C GLY A 446 2.24 16.63 -2.13
N ASP A 447 2.86 17.01 -3.25
CA ASP A 447 3.51 16.04 -4.14
C ASP A 447 4.87 15.61 -3.56
N GLU A 448 5.03 14.32 -3.28
CA GLU A 448 6.24 13.80 -2.65
C GLU A 448 7.45 13.84 -3.59
N ALA A 449 7.26 13.62 -4.89
CA ALA A 449 8.35 13.61 -5.87
C ALA A 449 8.94 15.01 -6.04
N ASP A 450 8.09 15.99 -6.30
CA ASP A 450 8.50 17.39 -6.37
C ASP A 450 9.08 17.87 -5.04
N GLY A 451 8.46 17.49 -3.92
CA GLY A 451 8.91 17.83 -2.57
C GLY A 451 10.33 17.33 -2.28
N LEU A 452 10.62 16.06 -2.59
CA LEU A 452 11.95 15.45 -2.42
C LEU A 452 13.00 16.16 -3.28
N ARG A 453 12.68 16.40 -4.55
CA ARG A 453 13.59 17.08 -5.48
C ARG A 453 13.93 18.48 -5.00
N MET A 454 12.95 19.25 -4.54
CA MET A 454 13.16 20.60 -3.99
C MET A 454 13.98 20.56 -2.71
N ALA A 455 13.72 19.59 -1.82
CA ALA A 455 14.52 19.40 -0.61
C ALA A 455 16.00 19.14 -0.93
N LYS A 456 16.29 18.16 -1.82
CA LYS A 456 17.65 17.81 -2.22
C LYS A 456 18.37 18.93 -2.97
N LYS A 457 17.68 19.68 -3.83
CA LYS A 457 18.25 20.86 -4.51
C LYS A 457 18.55 21.99 -3.52
N GLY A 458 17.64 22.26 -2.59
CA GLY A 458 17.83 23.26 -1.53
C GLY A 458 19.04 22.97 -0.65
N LEU A 459 19.29 21.70 -0.32
CA LEU A 459 20.46 21.29 0.48
C LEU A 459 21.81 21.61 -0.19
N LYS A 460 21.85 21.78 -1.52
CA LYS A 460 23.04 22.18 -2.28
C LYS A 460 23.30 23.70 -2.23
N CYS A 461 22.35 24.50 -1.73
CA CYS A 461 22.53 25.94 -1.63
C CYS A 461 23.60 26.31 -0.59
N PRO A 462 24.44 27.33 -0.85
CA PRO A 462 25.41 27.80 0.12
C PRO A 462 24.73 28.54 1.28
N HIS A 463 25.45 28.70 2.41
CA HIS A 463 25.06 29.55 3.54
C HIS A 463 23.68 29.27 4.16
N LEU A 464 23.20 28.02 4.13
CA LEU A 464 21.97 27.64 4.82
C LEU A 464 22.07 27.91 6.32
N THR A 465 21.05 28.60 6.86
CA THR A 465 20.79 28.64 8.30
C THR A 465 20.47 27.23 8.80
N ASN A 466 20.64 26.99 10.10
CA ASN A 466 20.31 25.69 10.69
C ASN A 466 18.84 25.32 10.48
N TYR A 467 17.93 26.27 10.68
CA TYR A 467 16.50 26.05 10.47
C TYR A 467 16.19 25.57 9.04
N VAL A 468 16.71 26.27 8.02
CA VAL A 468 16.45 25.88 6.62
C VAL A 468 17.15 24.58 6.26
N ARG A 469 18.41 24.39 6.69
CA ARG A 469 19.17 23.15 6.44
C ARG A 469 18.45 21.92 7.00
N PHE A 470 18.12 21.95 8.28
CA PHE A 470 17.47 20.82 8.93
C PHE A 470 16.01 20.67 8.49
N GLY A 471 15.31 21.77 8.20
CA GLY A 471 14.00 21.74 7.56
C GLY A 471 14.01 20.97 6.24
N LEU A 472 14.93 21.31 5.33
CA LEU A 472 15.10 20.60 4.05
C LEU A 472 15.50 19.14 4.25
N LEU A 473 16.44 18.87 5.17
CA LEU A 473 16.89 17.50 5.43
C LEU A 473 15.74 16.62 5.95
N TYR A 474 14.94 17.12 6.90
CA TYR A 474 13.76 16.41 7.37
C TYR A 474 12.73 16.17 6.25
N ARG A 475 12.49 17.17 5.39
CA ARG A 475 11.57 17.00 4.25
C ARG A 475 12.09 15.97 3.25
N ALA A 476 13.40 15.88 3.04
CA ALA A 476 13.99 14.83 2.23
C ALA A 476 13.75 13.43 2.83
N VAL A 477 13.93 13.28 4.16
CA VAL A 477 13.61 12.03 4.88
C VAL A 477 12.16 11.60 4.65
N GLU A 478 11.23 12.52 4.91
CA GLU A 478 9.80 12.21 4.87
C GLU A 478 9.33 11.83 3.47
N HIS A 479 9.68 12.63 2.45
CA HIS A 479 9.28 12.37 1.07
C HIS A 479 9.92 11.08 0.53
N ALA A 480 11.23 10.90 0.69
CA ALA A 480 11.91 9.69 0.23
C ALA A 480 11.45 8.45 1.00
N GLY A 481 11.18 8.55 2.30
CA GLY A 481 10.66 7.46 3.11
C GLY A 481 9.29 6.99 2.61
N LEU A 482 8.35 7.92 2.40
CA LEU A 482 7.02 7.61 1.88
C LEU A 482 7.08 7.03 0.46
N MET A 483 7.85 7.64 -0.44
CA MET A 483 8.02 7.16 -1.81
C MET A 483 8.64 5.76 -1.85
N GLY A 484 9.70 5.52 -1.06
CA GLY A 484 10.39 4.24 -1.01
C GLY A 484 9.47 3.11 -0.58
N ILE A 485 8.71 3.31 0.48
CA ILE A 485 7.78 2.30 1.00
C ILE A 485 6.65 2.01 -0.01
N ARG A 486 6.01 3.04 -0.57
CA ARG A 486 4.95 2.85 -1.59
C ARG A 486 5.47 2.14 -2.83
N THR A 487 6.66 2.53 -3.31
CA THR A 487 7.27 1.94 -4.51
C THR A 487 7.61 0.47 -4.27
N LEU A 488 8.18 0.13 -3.11
CA LEU A 488 8.51 -1.25 -2.75
C LEU A 488 7.27 -2.12 -2.61
N GLN A 489 6.18 -1.62 -1.99
CA GLN A 489 4.91 -2.34 -1.93
C GLN A 489 4.31 -2.61 -3.32
N GLY A 490 4.47 -1.67 -4.26
CA GLY A 490 4.00 -1.78 -5.65
C GLY A 490 4.95 -2.51 -6.60
N SER A 491 6.13 -2.94 -6.15
CA SER A 491 7.20 -3.46 -7.01
C SER A 491 7.04 -4.92 -7.45
N MET A 492 5.91 -5.60 -7.18
CA MET A 492 5.76 -7.05 -7.37
C MET A 492 6.22 -7.52 -8.77
N GLY A 493 7.41 -8.14 -8.83
CA GLY A 493 8.04 -8.66 -10.05
C GLY A 493 8.75 -7.61 -10.94
N ASP A 494 8.66 -6.33 -10.61
CA ASP A 494 9.32 -5.24 -11.33
C ASP A 494 10.65 -4.87 -10.66
N ARG A 495 11.74 -5.40 -11.24
CA ARG A 495 13.10 -5.16 -10.74
C ARG A 495 13.46 -3.66 -10.73
N ASN A 496 12.97 -2.87 -11.67
CA ASN A 496 13.30 -1.45 -11.73
C ASN A 496 12.67 -0.69 -10.56
N LYS A 497 11.38 -0.95 -10.29
CA LYS A 497 10.70 -0.38 -9.12
C LYS A 497 11.30 -0.85 -7.81
N TRP A 498 11.76 -2.09 -7.73
CA TRP A 498 12.43 -2.59 -6.54
C TRP A 498 13.73 -1.83 -6.27
N VAL A 499 14.55 -1.61 -7.30
CA VAL A 499 15.80 -0.86 -7.20
C VAL A 499 15.53 0.60 -6.85
N GLU A 500 14.57 1.23 -7.52
CA GLU A 500 14.15 2.62 -7.27
C GLU A 500 13.65 2.81 -5.82
N GLY A 501 12.72 1.96 -5.38
CA GLY A 501 12.18 2.01 -4.02
C GLY A 501 13.25 1.79 -2.96
N SER A 502 14.19 0.86 -3.19
CA SER A 502 15.33 0.63 -2.30
C SER A 502 16.26 1.85 -2.22
N ALA A 503 16.48 2.55 -3.33
CA ALA A 503 17.29 3.77 -3.36
C ALA A 503 16.63 4.90 -2.54
N PHE A 504 15.31 5.07 -2.64
CA PHE A 504 14.58 6.04 -1.82
C PHE A 504 14.65 5.72 -0.33
N VAL A 505 14.42 4.47 0.06
CA VAL A 505 14.53 4.05 1.47
C VAL A 505 15.93 4.30 2.02
N LYS A 506 16.98 3.94 1.26
CA LYS A 506 18.37 4.19 1.66
C LYS A 506 18.64 5.68 1.83
N SER A 507 18.25 6.51 0.87
CA SER A 507 18.41 7.98 0.97
C SER A 507 17.68 8.55 2.20
N ALA A 508 16.45 8.10 2.46
CA ALA A 508 15.69 8.56 3.62
C ALA A 508 16.38 8.18 4.94
N TRP A 509 16.91 6.96 5.02
CA TRP A 509 17.63 6.49 6.20
C TRP A 509 18.94 7.26 6.43
N GLU A 510 19.74 7.50 5.39
CA GLU A 510 20.99 8.27 5.48
C GLU A 510 20.72 9.72 5.90
N ASP A 511 19.71 10.36 5.31
CA ASP A 511 19.30 11.71 5.69
C ASP A 511 18.77 11.75 7.13
N ALA A 512 18.03 10.74 7.58
CA ALA A 512 17.49 10.66 8.93
C ALA A 512 18.59 10.46 9.97
N LYS A 513 19.58 9.62 9.65
CA LYS A 513 20.78 9.43 10.46
C LYS A 513 21.58 10.74 10.56
N LEU A 514 21.83 11.40 9.43
CA LEU A 514 22.52 12.68 9.40
C LEU A 514 21.77 13.74 10.22
N PHE A 515 20.44 13.76 10.12
CA PHE A 515 19.60 14.65 10.91
C PHE A 515 19.79 14.37 12.41
N ALA A 516 19.64 13.12 12.84
CA ALA A 516 19.78 12.71 14.23
C ALA A 516 21.17 13.06 14.82
N GLU A 517 22.23 12.94 14.02
CA GLU A 517 23.60 13.22 14.46
C GLU A 517 23.96 14.72 14.49
N LYS A 518 23.37 15.52 13.60
CA LYS A 518 23.81 16.91 13.36
C LYS A 518 22.82 17.97 13.78
N ALA A 519 21.53 17.66 13.88
CA ALA A 519 20.52 18.63 14.26
C ALA A 519 20.52 18.88 15.78
N PRO A 520 20.04 20.06 16.23
CA PRO A 520 19.87 20.34 17.65
C PRO A 520 18.97 19.30 18.34
N PRO A 521 19.31 18.80 19.54
CA PRO A 521 18.47 17.85 20.26
C PRO A 521 17.07 18.36 20.57
N ASP A 522 16.91 19.68 20.71
CA ASP A 522 15.64 20.37 20.97
C ASP A 522 14.90 20.80 19.70
N THR A 523 15.36 20.39 18.51
CA THR A 523 14.64 20.70 17.28
C THR A 523 13.32 19.94 17.22
N ARG A 524 12.28 20.62 16.74
CA ARG A 524 10.90 20.11 16.71
C ARG A 524 10.77 18.76 15.98
N ASN A 525 11.52 18.58 14.90
CA ASN A 525 11.42 17.39 14.05
C ASN A 525 12.30 16.22 14.51
N MET A 526 13.05 16.34 15.62
CA MET A 526 13.98 15.31 16.09
C MET A 526 13.29 13.96 16.30
N LYS A 527 12.13 13.94 16.96
CA LYS A 527 11.36 12.71 17.20
C LYS A 527 10.96 12.03 15.89
N ASN A 528 10.41 12.80 14.95
CA ASN A 528 9.93 12.26 13.68
C ASN A 528 11.09 11.73 12.82
N ALA A 529 12.22 12.43 12.80
CA ALA A 529 13.44 11.95 12.14
C ALA A 529 13.96 10.64 12.78
N LEU A 530 13.93 10.54 14.12
CA LEU A 530 14.35 9.34 14.84
C LEU A 530 13.39 8.15 14.66
N TYR A 531 12.08 8.39 14.53
CA TYR A 531 11.13 7.34 14.14
C TYR A 531 11.49 6.77 12.77
N TRP A 532 11.71 7.64 11.78
CA TRP A 532 12.15 7.22 10.44
C TRP A 532 13.48 6.48 10.50
N TYR A 533 14.50 7.01 11.18
CA TYR A 533 15.80 6.36 11.32
C TYR A 533 15.65 4.94 11.89
N ASN A 534 15.02 4.79 13.05
CA ASN A 534 14.88 3.49 13.72
C ASN A 534 14.07 2.50 12.88
N LEU A 535 12.97 2.94 12.27
CA LEU A 535 12.10 2.07 11.50
C LEU A 535 12.70 1.69 10.14
N LEU A 536 13.37 2.62 9.45
CA LEU A 536 14.06 2.31 8.20
C LEU A 536 15.33 1.47 8.41
N SER A 537 15.95 1.55 9.60
CA SER A 537 17.01 0.60 9.98
C SER A 537 16.50 -0.84 9.91
N PHE A 538 15.26 -1.13 10.32
CA PHE A 538 14.70 -2.46 10.10
C PHE A 538 14.53 -2.78 8.63
N VAL A 539 14.02 -1.85 7.83
CA VAL A 539 13.81 -2.10 6.41
C VAL A 539 15.13 -2.44 5.69
N LEU A 540 16.22 -1.74 6.01
CA LEU A 540 17.52 -1.96 5.37
C LEU A 540 18.34 -3.09 6.02
N HIS A 541 18.41 -3.10 7.35
CA HIS A 541 19.34 -3.90 8.15
C HIS A 541 18.64 -4.88 9.10
N GLY A 542 17.34 -5.14 8.93
CA GLY A 542 16.55 -5.87 9.91
C GLY A 542 17.08 -7.24 10.30
N PHE A 543 17.71 -7.97 9.37
CA PHE A 543 18.33 -9.27 9.65
C PHE A 543 19.59 -9.17 10.53
N GLU A 544 20.22 -7.99 10.58
CA GLU A 544 21.38 -7.68 11.42
C GLU A 544 20.96 -7.15 12.81
N ILE A 545 19.72 -6.69 12.96
CA ILE A 545 19.21 -6.13 14.21
C ILE A 545 18.82 -7.26 15.15
N SER A 546 19.30 -7.21 16.38
CA SER A 546 19.04 -8.20 17.42
C SER A 546 17.70 -7.98 18.12
N ALA A 547 17.16 -9.02 18.74
CA ALA A 547 15.88 -8.97 19.43
C ALA A 547 15.88 -8.00 20.65
N ASP A 548 17.04 -7.70 21.20
CA ASP A 548 17.27 -6.76 22.29
C ASP A 548 17.52 -5.32 21.82
N LEU A 549 17.57 -5.09 20.50
CA LEU A 549 17.63 -3.78 19.85
C LEU A 549 18.92 -2.98 20.11
N HIS A 550 20.01 -3.62 20.51
CA HIS A 550 21.24 -2.90 20.89
C HIS A 550 21.86 -2.12 19.71
N GLU A 551 21.65 -2.56 18.46
CA GLU A 551 22.10 -1.84 17.26
C GLU A 551 21.35 -0.50 17.06
N LEU A 552 20.20 -0.33 17.71
CA LEU A 552 19.39 0.89 17.68
C LEU A 552 19.55 1.76 18.94
N GLU A 553 20.46 1.41 19.86
CA GLU A 553 20.62 2.10 21.15
C GLU A 553 20.82 3.62 20.99
N PHE A 554 21.62 4.03 19.99
CA PHE A 554 21.81 5.44 19.64
C PHE A 554 20.48 6.15 19.34
N GLY A 555 19.68 5.58 18.44
CA GLY A 555 18.42 6.19 18.01
C GLY A 555 17.34 6.15 19.08
N ILE A 556 17.30 5.09 19.90
CA ILE A 556 16.38 4.96 21.04
C ILE A 556 16.74 5.97 22.14
N GLY A 557 18.02 6.09 22.49
CA GLY A 557 18.50 7.04 23.49
C GLY A 557 18.27 8.49 23.10
N ALA A 558 18.57 8.85 21.84
CA ALA A 558 18.30 10.19 21.32
C ALA A 558 16.79 10.52 21.32
N LEU A 559 15.94 9.54 21.05
CA LEU A 559 14.49 9.72 21.03
C LEU A 559 13.94 9.99 22.43
N GLN A 560 14.46 9.30 23.46
CA GLN A 560 14.08 9.56 24.85
C GLN A 560 14.38 11.02 25.25
N ILE A 561 15.55 11.54 24.85
CA ILE A 561 15.90 12.94 25.11
C ILE A 561 14.93 13.89 24.38
N ALA A 562 14.60 13.63 23.12
CA ALA A 562 13.67 14.46 22.35
C ALA A 562 12.24 14.43 22.92
N ASP A 563 11.79 13.29 23.45
CA ASP A 563 10.52 13.14 24.15
C ASP A 563 10.51 13.93 25.47
N ASP A 564 11.55 13.80 26.28
CA ASP A 564 11.68 14.55 27.53
C ASP A 564 11.72 16.07 27.29
N ILE A 565 12.38 16.54 26.23
CA ILE A 565 12.35 17.95 25.80
C ILE A 565 10.93 18.38 25.43
N THR A 566 10.18 17.55 24.70
CA THR A 566 8.79 17.84 24.36
C THR A 566 7.95 18.00 25.63
N VAL A 567 8.07 17.06 26.58
CA VAL A 567 7.35 17.10 27.86
C VAL A 567 7.73 18.36 28.64
N PHE A 568 9.02 18.69 28.69
CA PHE A 568 9.51 19.89 29.37
C PHE A 568 8.88 21.18 28.82
N PHE A 569 8.77 21.32 27.50
CA PHE A 569 8.25 22.54 26.87
C PHE A 569 6.74 22.63 26.71
N SER A 570 6.03 21.50 26.73
CA SER A 570 4.59 21.47 26.51
C SER A 570 3.78 21.10 27.74
N GLU A 571 4.43 20.54 28.78
CA GLU A 571 3.78 19.89 29.93
C GLU A 571 2.83 18.75 29.53
N LYS A 572 2.94 18.27 28.29
CA LYS A 572 2.11 17.23 27.68
C LYS A 572 3.00 16.10 27.17
N GLN A 573 2.41 14.92 27.09
CA GLN A 573 3.04 13.79 26.42
C GLN A 573 3.12 14.06 24.91
N PRO A 574 4.15 13.56 24.22
CA PRO A 574 4.23 13.65 22.77
C PRO A 574 2.99 13.04 22.10
N SER A 575 2.56 13.65 20.99
CA SER A 575 1.40 13.16 20.24
C SER A 575 1.60 11.73 19.74
N LYS A 576 0.53 10.94 19.80
CA LYS A 576 0.46 9.57 19.27
C LYS A 576 0.32 9.56 17.75
N THR A 577 1.32 10.11 17.06
CA THR A 577 1.36 10.09 15.60
C THR A 577 1.48 8.67 15.07
N ARG A 578 1.16 8.46 13.79
CA ARG A 578 1.27 7.14 13.14
C ARG A 578 2.68 6.55 13.33
N MET A 579 3.71 7.34 13.01
CA MET A 579 5.10 6.90 13.11
C MET A 579 5.52 6.59 14.55
N ARG A 580 5.07 7.39 15.53
CA ARG A 580 5.33 7.12 16.94
C ARG A 580 4.72 5.80 17.38
N LEU A 581 3.43 5.58 17.09
CA LEU A 581 2.73 4.35 17.48
C LEU A 581 3.37 3.11 16.83
N SER A 582 3.78 3.21 15.58
CA SER A 582 4.50 2.14 14.88
C SER A 582 5.84 1.84 15.53
N HIS A 583 6.63 2.87 15.85
CA HIS A 583 7.90 2.74 16.55
C HIS A 583 7.71 2.09 17.93
N GLU A 584 6.82 2.63 18.77
CA GLU A 584 6.51 2.09 20.10
C GLU A 584 6.07 0.63 20.03
N LEU A 585 5.24 0.28 19.03
CA LEU A 585 4.77 -1.08 18.83
C LEU A 585 5.91 -2.05 18.54
N VAL A 586 6.82 -1.68 17.63
CA VAL A 586 8.00 -2.50 17.28
C VAL A 586 8.90 -2.65 18.49
N MET A 587 9.28 -1.54 19.14
CA MET A 587 10.22 -1.55 20.27
C MET A 587 9.67 -2.42 21.42
N LYS A 588 8.37 -2.29 21.73
CA LYS A 588 7.74 -3.01 22.84
C LYS A 588 7.59 -4.50 22.58
N ARG A 589 7.38 -4.91 21.32
CA ARG A 589 7.04 -6.30 20.97
C ARG A 589 8.20 -7.10 20.40
N MET A 590 9.33 -6.48 20.05
CA MET A 590 10.42 -7.17 19.35
C MET A 590 10.88 -8.45 20.07
N ALA A 591 11.17 -8.37 21.37
CA ALA A 591 11.66 -9.52 22.12
C ALA A 591 10.65 -10.69 22.17
N SER A 592 9.34 -10.41 22.35
CA SER A 592 8.31 -11.44 22.33
C SER A 592 8.07 -11.99 20.93
N ALA A 593 8.09 -11.13 19.92
CA ALA A 593 7.93 -11.49 18.52
C ALA A 593 9.06 -12.41 18.06
N ALA A 594 10.30 -12.06 18.36
CA ALA A 594 11.49 -12.84 18.04
C ALA A 594 11.42 -14.25 18.62
N LYS A 595 11.05 -14.36 19.90
CA LYS A 595 10.90 -15.64 20.59
C LYS A 595 9.91 -16.59 19.89
N ASP A 596 8.80 -16.05 19.40
CA ASP A 596 7.71 -16.87 18.84
C ASP A 596 7.88 -17.15 17.34
N TRP A 597 8.60 -16.29 16.60
CA TRP A 597 8.58 -16.29 15.14
C TRP A 597 9.95 -16.34 14.44
N ASP A 598 11.09 -16.07 15.10
CA ASP A 598 12.39 -15.97 14.40
C ASP A 598 12.68 -17.22 13.56
N LYS A 599 12.50 -18.43 14.12
CA LYS A 599 12.70 -19.69 13.39
C LYS A 599 11.82 -19.83 12.15
N ILE A 600 10.60 -19.30 12.19
CA ILE A 600 9.66 -19.35 11.08
C ILE A 600 10.09 -18.33 10.03
N VAL A 601 10.44 -17.12 10.44
CA VAL A 601 10.93 -16.05 9.55
C VAL A 601 12.21 -16.49 8.82
N GLU A 602 13.14 -17.12 9.52
CA GLU A 602 14.35 -17.75 8.96
C GLU A 602 13.98 -18.86 7.95
N HIS A 603 13.05 -19.74 8.31
CA HIS A 603 12.56 -20.78 7.41
C HIS A 603 11.93 -20.20 6.13
N CYS A 604 11.20 -19.10 6.24
CA CYS A 604 10.61 -18.41 5.10
C CYS A 604 11.69 -17.83 4.16
N ALA A 605 12.77 -17.28 4.74
CA ALA A 605 13.88 -16.70 3.99
C ALA A 605 14.64 -17.76 3.17
N THR A 606 14.94 -18.91 3.78
CA THR A 606 15.70 -20.01 3.14
C THR A 606 14.98 -20.70 1.97
N GLN A 607 13.65 -20.54 1.84
CA GLN A 607 12.88 -21.04 0.70
C GLN A 607 12.86 -20.08 -0.52
N THR A 608 13.60 -18.97 -0.45
CA THR A 608 13.77 -18.03 -1.57
C THR A 608 14.83 -18.56 -2.54
N LEU A 609 14.56 -18.55 -3.85
CA LEU A 609 15.50 -19.08 -4.86
C LEU A 609 16.78 -18.22 -4.91
N PRO A 610 17.95 -18.79 -5.25
CA PRO A 610 19.24 -18.10 -5.27
C PRO A 610 19.36 -16.91 -6.25
N GLY A 611 18.35 -16.64 -7.07
CA GLY A 611 18.38 -15.59 -8.10
C GLY A 611 18.19 -14.15 -7.58
N ASP A 612 17.70 -13.97 -6.34
CA ASP A 612 17.45 -12.65 -5.74
C ASP A 612 18.50 -12.24 -4.69
N ALA A 613 19.42 -13.13 -4.32
CA ALA A 613 20.34 -12.95 -3.20
C ALA A 613 21.69 -12.27 -3.54
N ASP A 614 22.03 -12.12 -4.83
CA ASP A 614 23.41 -11.83 -5.26
C ASP A 614 23.76 -10.34 -5.33
N ALA A 615 23.22 -9.54 -4.41
CA ALA A 615 23.16 -8.09 -4.60
C ALA A 615 23.81 -7.27 -3.49
N THR A 616 24.27 -7.86 -2.39
CA THR A 616 24.52 -7.09 -1.16
C THR A 616 25.87 -6.37 -1.05
N SER A 617 26.86 -6.57 -1.93
CA SER A 617 28.18 -5.90 -1.79
C SER A 617 28.55 -4.90 -2.89
N THR A 618 27.93 -4.96 -4.09
CA THR A 618 28.19 -4.03 -5.21
C THR A 618 27.04 -3.05 -5.48
N GLN A 619 26.04 -2.99 -4.59
CA GLN A 619 24.80 -2.21 -4.79
C GLN A 619 24.86 -0.76 -4.31
N ASN A 620 25.73 -0.42 -3.35
CA ASN A 620 25.70 0.91 -2.73
C ASN A 620 25.95 2.06 -3.73
N THR A 621 26.95 1.91 -4.61
CA THR A 621 27.23 2.88 -5.68
C THR A 621 26.10 2.90 -6.72
N LYS A 622 25.56 1.74 -7.10
CA LYS A 622 24.44 1.66 -8.07
C LYS A 622 23.16 2.33 -7.57
N LEU A 623 22.85 2.24 -6.27
CA LEU A 623 21.64 2.87 -5.70
C LEU A 623 21.75 4.41 -5.68
N GLU A 624 22.94 4.93 -5.35
CA GLU A 624 23.23 6.37 -5.39
C GLU A 624 23.17 6.92 -6.83
N ASP A 625 23.74 6.18 -7.78
CA ASP A 625 23.68 6.52 -9.22
C ASP A 625 22.23 6.54 -9.74
N ASN A 626 21.37 5.61 -9.29
CA ASN A 626 19.97 5.56 -9.71
C ASN A 626 19.15 6.73 -9.14
N LEU A 627 19.38 7.13 -7.89
CA LEU A 627 18.71 8.31 -7.33
C LEU A 627 19.15 9.59 -8.05
N ALA A 628 20.44 9.71 -8.38
CA ALA A 628 20.96 10.83 -9.16
C ALA A 628 20.33 10.89 -10.56
N ALA A 629 20.26 9.75 -11.26
CA ALA A 629 19.60 9.65 -12.56
C ALA A 629 18.11 10.03 -12.49
N TRP A 630 17.39 9.55 -11.47
CA TRP A 630 15.99 9.90 -11.25
C TRP A 630 15.79 11.41 -11.02
N LEU A 631 16.68 12.05 -10.24
CA LEU A 631 16.63 13.49 -10.00
C LEU A 631 16.89 14.33 -11.27
N ASP A 632 17.64 13.78 -12.22
CA ASP A 632 18.00 14.44 -13.49
C ASP A 632 16.95 14.23 -14.59
N GLU A 633 16.24 13.10 -14.63
CA GLU A 633 15.23 12.78 -15.65
C GLU A 633 13.95 13.66 -15.57
N MET A 634 13.65 14.25 -14.41
CA MET A 634 12.50 15.15 -14.24
C MET A 634 12.88 16.62 -14.50
N HIS A 635 13.04 17.00 -15.78
CA HIS A 635 13.26 18.40 -16.17
C HIS A 635 11.99 19.26 -15.91
N LEU A 636 12.20 20.44 -15.32
CA LEU A 636 11.19 21.45 -15.01
C LEU A 636 10.87 22.31 -16.24
N ASP A 637 10.42 21.69 -17.33
CA ASP A 637 9.81 22.48 -18.40
C ASP A 637 8.37 22.80 -17.98
N GLY A 638 8.20 24.03 -17.51
CA GLY A 638 6.89 24.59 -17.21
C GLY A 638 6.13 24.81 -18.51
N ASP A 639 5.39 23.79 -18.94
CA ASP A 639 4.35 23.90 -19.95
C ASP A 639 3.22 22.90 -19.63
N ASP A 640 2.03 23.44 -19.43
CA ASP A 640 0.72 22.79 -19.45
C ASP A 640 0.48 21.54 -18.59
N GLY A 641 0.05 21.77 -17.35
CA GLY A 641 -1.22 21.23 -16.81
C GLY A 641 -1.63 19.79 -17.10
N GLU A 642 -0.72 18.83 -17.22
CA GLU A 642 -1.07 17.41 -17.20
C GLU A 642 -1.14 16.94 -15.74
N ASP A 643 -2.37 16.93 -15.21
CA ASP A 643 -2.78 16.14 -14.06
C ASP A 643 -2.12 14.75 -14.12
N SER A 644 -1.04 14.59 -13.37
CA SER A 644 -0.53 13.28 -12.95
C SER A 644 -1.43 12.75 -11.83
N SER A 645 -2.75 12.77 -12.05
CA SER A 645 -3.68 11.90 -11.33
C SER A 645 -3.59 10.54 -11.98
N HIS A 646 -2.49 9.84 -11.68
CA HIS A 646 -2.49 8.40 -11.74
C HIS A 646 -3.44 7.90 -10.65
N ASP A 647 -4.74 7.94 -10.98
CA ASP A 647 -5.82 7.24 -10.30
C ASP A 647 -5.53 5.74 -10.45
N HIS A 648 -4.65 5.26 -9.59
CA HIS A 648 -4.29 3.87 -9.43
C HIS A 648 -5.41 3.22 -8.64
N CYS A 649 -6.48 2.83 -9.32
CA CYS A 649 -7.31 1.75 -8.81
C CYS A 649 -6.39 0.56 -8.51
N LEU A 650 -6.17 0.27 -7.22
CA LEU A 650 -5.54 -0.92 -6.67
C LEU A 650 -6.39 -2.16 -6.96
N HIS A 651 -6.60 -2.46 -8.24
CA HIS A 651 -7.34 -3.61 -8.71
C HIS A 651 -6.41 -4.52 -9.51
N GLY A 652 -6.01 -5.61 -8.86
CA GLY A 652 -5.41 -6.76 -9.51
C GLY A 652 -3.92 -6.92 -9.20
N GLN A 653 -3.65 -7.48 -8.02
CA GLN A 653 -2.41 -8.21 -7.74
C GLN A 653 -2.15 -9.21 -8.88
N GLY A 654 -1.10 -8.95 -9.68
CA GLY A 654 -0.56 -9.90 -10.64
C GLY A 654 0.60 -10.62 -9.99
N HIS A 655 0.39 -11.86 -9.57
CA HIS A 655 1.49 -12.75 -9.25
C HIS A 655 2.31 -12.98 -10.54
N GLY A 656 3.63 -12.86 -10.44
CA GLY A 656 4.55 -13.15 -11.52
C GLY A 656 4.36 -14.58 -12.04
N SER A 657 4.48 -14.73 -13.36
CA SER A 657 4.28 -15.98 -14.12
C SER A 657 5.26 -17.11 -13.78
N ASP A 658 6.30 -16.85 -12.99
CA ASP A 658 7.40 -17.82 -12.76
C ASP A 658 7.14 -18.82 -11.60
N GLN A 659 5.99 -18.74 -10.93
CA GLN A 659 5.61 -19.69 -9.84
C GLN A 659 4.50 -20.69 -10.23
N GLN A 660 4.11 -20.72 -11.51
CA GLN A 660 3.01 -21.52 -12.06
C GLN A 660 3.19 -23.05 -11.88
N GLU A 661 4.43 -23.56 -11.78
CA GLU A 661 4.73 -24.97 -12.07
C GLU A 661 4.38 -26.02 -10.99
N ARG A 662 3.89 -25.67 -9.78
CA ARG A 662 3.82 -26.68 -8.69
C ARG A 662 2.44 -27.05 -8.12
N ILE A 663 1.36 -26.29 -8.36
CA ILE A 663 0.17 -26.46 -7.51
C ILE A 663 -1.02 -27.14 -8.19
N THR A 664 -1.17 -27.05 -9.52
CA THR A 664 -2.33 -27.68 -10.17
C THR A 664 -1.96 -29.00 -10.84
N LYS A 665 -2.38 -30.13 -10.23
CA LYS A 665 -2.32 -31.46 -10.88
C LYS A 665 -3.33 -31.58 -12.02
N VAL A 666 -4.30 -30.67 -12.08
CA VAL A 666 -5.07 -30.38 -13.29
C VAL A 666 -4.23 -29.49 -14.18
N ASP A 667 -3.81 -30.03 -15.33
CA ASP A 667 -3.13 -29.30 -16.41
C ASP A 667 -3.90 -28.00 -16.70
N ASN A 668 -3.42 -26.94 -16.07
CA ASN A 668 -3.95 -25.60 -16.16
C ASN A 668 -3.27 -25.01 -17.37
N ASN A 669 -4.08 -24.71 -18.38
CA ASN A 669 -3.55 -24.24 -19.63
C ASN A 669 -2.74 -22.95 -19.44
N ASP A 670 -1.44 -23.02 -19.71
CA ASP A 670 -0.58 -21.86 -19.99
C ASP A 670 -0.92 -21.24 -21.36
N LEU A 671 -2.21 -21.08 -21.62
CA LEU A 671 -2.72 -20.37 -22.77
C LEU A 671 -2.53 -18.88 -22.55
N GLU A 672 -1.66 -18.27 -23.36
CA GLU A 672 -1.54 -16.83 -23.44
C GLU A 672 -2.85 -16.23 -24.02
N LEU A 673 -3.79 -15.93 -23.12
CA LEU A 673 -5.03 -15.25 -23.46
C LEU A 673 -4.79 -13.74 -23.61
N TYR A 674 -5.55 -13.12 -24.51
CA TYR A 674 -5.50 -11.66 -24.60
C TYR A 674 -6.03 -11.05 -23.32
N ARG A 675 -5.42 -9.94 -22.90
CA ARG A 675 -5.84 -9.17 -21.75
C ARG A 675 -6.64 -7.94 -22.16
N CYS A 676 -7.67 -7.61 -21.38
CA CYS A 676 -8.42 -6.38 -21.55
C CYS A 676 -7.47 -5.19 -21.36
N SER A 677 -7.50 -4.22 -22.28
CA SER A 677 -6.66 -3.02 -22.23
C SER A 677 -7.02 -2.08 -21.06
N TRP A 678 -8.17 -2.29 -20.42
CA TRP A 678 -8.59 -1.58 -19.22
C TRP A 678 -8.32 -2.40 -17.95
N CYS A 679 -9.14 -3.43 -17.70
CA CYS A 679 -9.12 -4.19 -16.45
C CYS A 679 -8.14 -5.37 -16.43
N ARG A 680 -7.34 -5.56 -17.48
CA ARG A 680 -6.31 -6.63 -17.61
C ARG A 680 -6.80 -8.08 -17.52
N ASN A 681 -8.11 -8.30 -17.38
CA ASN A 681 -8.71 -9.64 -17.37
C ASN A 681 -8.40 -10.43 -18.65
N PRO A 682 -7.96 -11.71 -18.54
CA PRO A 682 -7.69 -12.56 -19.68
C PRO A 682 -8.97 -13.14 -20.30
N SER A 683 -9.07 -13.16 -21.64
CA SER A 683 -10.14 -13.88 -22.35
C SER A 683 -9.78 -14.17 -23.82
N ALA A 684 -10.24 -15.31 -24.31
CA ALA A 684 -10.15 -15.70 -25.72
C ALA A 684 -11.04 -14.84 -26.64
N ALA A 685 -12.10 -14.25 -26.07
CA ALA A 685 -13.22 -13.61 -26.78
C ALA A 685 -13.32 -12.09 -26.58
N LEU A 686 -12.23 -11.41 -26.21
CA LEU A 686 -12.21 -9.95 -26.09
C LEU A 686 -12.60 -9.25 -27.41
N LYS A 687 -13.41 -8.20 -27.30
CA LYS A 687 -13.82 -7.34 -28.42
C LYS A 687 -12.66 -6.43 -28.80
N LYS A 688 -12.29 -6.40 -30.08
CA LYS A 688 -11.33 -5.42 -30.60
C LYS A 688 -11.98 -4.04 -30.68
N CYS A 689 -11.19 -2.98 -30.49
CA CYS A 689 -11.61 -1.64 -30.86
C CYS A 689 -12.02 -1.62 -32.34
N SER A 690 -13.23 -1.14 -32.64
CA SER A 690 -13.77 -1.09 -34.00
C SER A 690 -12.99 -0.16 -34.93
N SER A 691 -12.28 0.83 -34.38
CA SER A 691 -11.48 1.78 -35.16
C SER A 691 -10.07 1.25 -35.43
N CYS A 692 -9.26 1.03 -34.39
CA CYS A 692 -7.85 0.69 -34.58
C CYS A 692 -7.54 -0.81 -34.60
N GLY A 693 -8.45 -1.67 -34.14
CA GLY A 693 -8.22 -3.13 -34.01
C GLY A 693 -7.17 -3.56 -32.97
N ARG A 694 -6.38 -2.62 -32.41
CA ARG A 694 -5.24 -2.90 -31.50
C ARG A 694 -5.68 -3.12 -30.06
N ALA A 695 -6.49 -2.21 -29.50
CA ALA A 695 -7.00 -2.35 -28.14
C ALA A 695 -8.10 -3.42 -28.08
N ARG A 696 -8.21 -4.09 -26.92
CA ARG A 696 -9.14 -5.19 -26.68
C ARG A 696 -9.88 -5.00 -25.37
N TYR A 697 -11.17 -5.28 -25.34
CA TYR A 697 -12.04 -5.00 -24.20
C TYR A 697 -12.95 -6.18 -23.87
N CYS A 698 -13.24 -6.36 -22.58
CA CYS A 698 -14.27 -7.29 -22.12
C CYS A 698 -15.62 -6.92 -22.72
N ASP A 699 -15.97 -5.63 -22.66
CA ASP A 699 -17.23 -5.07 -23.12
C ASP A 699 -17.12 -3.57 -23.43
N GLY A 700 -18.27 -2.93 -23.70
CA GLY A 700 -18.36 -1.50 -23.94
C GLY A 700 -18.08 -0.64 -22.70
N GLY A 701 -18.24 -1.17 -21.49
CA GLY A 701 -17.92 -0.46 -20.24
C GLY A 701 -16.42 -0.27 -20.08
N CYS A 702 -15.66 -1.36 -20.22
CA CYS A 702 -14.18 -1.31 -20.23
C CYS A 702 -13.64 -0.40 -21.35
N GLN A 703 -14.28 -0.40 -22.52
CA GLN A 703 -13.90 0.49 -23.61
C GLN A 703 -14.12 1.96 -23.24
N LYS A 704 -15.29 2.31 -22.68
CA LYS A 704 -15.60 3.69 -22.25
C LYS A 704 -14.63 4.18 -21.16
N ALA A 705 -14.33 3.33 -20.18
CA ALA A 705 -13.41 3.67 -19.10
C ALA A 705 -11.98 3.95 -19.62
N HIS A 706 -11.48 3.11 -20.53
CA HIS A 706 -10.17 3.31 -21.15
C HIS A 706 -10.15 4.44 -22.20
N TRP A 707 -11.31 4.88 -22.71
CA TRP A 707 -11.39 5.75 -23.89
C TRP A 707 -10.60 7.05 -23.73
N LYS A 708 -10.62 7.67 -22.54
CA LYS A 708 -9.88 8.92 -22.27
C LYS A 708 -8.39 8.81 -22.61
N LYS A 709 -7.77 7.67 -22.26
CA LYS A 709 -6.36 7.36 -22.55
C LYS A 709 -6.17 6.82 -23.97
N HIS A 710 -7.02 5.88 -24.39
CA HIS A 710 -6.88 5.21 -25.68
C HIS A 710 -7.10 6.12 -26.89
N LYS A 711 -8.02 7.09 -26.81
CA LYS A 711 -8.41 7.94 -27.94
C LYS A 711 -7.22 8.68 -28.57
N ARG A 712 -6.22 9.06 -27.77
CA ARG A 712 -5.02 9.79 -28.21
C ARG A 712 -4.19 8.98 -29.23
N PHE A 713 -4.28 7.65 -29.18
CA PHE A 713 -3.49 6.74 -30.02
C PHE A 713 -4.36 5.84 -30.91
N CYS A 714 -5.67 6.04 -30.92
CA CYS A 714 -6.63 5.26 -31.70
C CYS A 714 -6.63 5.73 -33.16
N LYS A 715 -5.70 5.20 -33.97
CA LYS A 715 -5.64 5.44 -35.42
C LYS A 715 -6.37 4.31 -36.15
N ALA A 716 -7.32 4.67 -37.02
CA ALA A 716 -8.02 3.72 -37.87
C ALA A 716 -7.00 2.95 -38.73
N THR A 717 -7.11 1.63 -38.74
CA THR A 717 -6.32 0.74 -39.61
C THR A 717 -6.94 0.60 -40.98
#